data_AF-A0A4W5NS50-F1
#
_entry.id   AF-A0A4W5NS50-F1
#
_cell.length_a   1.000
_cell.length_b   1.000
_cell.length_c   1.000
_cell.angle_alpha   90.00
_cell.angle_beta   90.00
_cell.angle_gamma   90.00
#
_symmetry.space_group_name_H-M   'P 1'
#
loop_
_entity.id
_entity.type
_entity.pdbx_description
1 polymer ?
#
loop_
_entity_poly.entity_id
_entity_poly.type
_entity_poly.pdbx_seq_one_letter_code
_entity_poly.pdbx_strand_id
1 'polypeptide(L)'
;MSLITTNPYDFPMCSQGQITVASINDKEELDATDDAITILGFTNEEKVSIYKLTGAVLHHGNLHFKQKQREEQAEPDGTEVADKIAYLLGLNSAEMLKALCYPRVKVGNEYVTKGQTVPQVNNSVSALAKSIYERMFLWMVIRINEMLDTKNPRQFYIGVLDIAGFEIFDYNSMEQLCINFTNEKLQQFFNHTMFVLEQEEYKKEGIVWAFIDFGMDLAACIELIEKPLGIFSILEEECMFPKSSDTTFKDKLYSQHLGKTKAFEKPKPAKGKAEAHFSLVHYAGTVDYNITGWLEKNKDPLNDSVIQLYGKSSVKLLVALYPAAPPEDNTKKGGKKKGGSMQTVSSQFRENLHKLMTNLRSTHPHFVRCLIPNESKTPGLMENFLVIHQLRCNGVLEGIRICRKGFPSRIIYADFKQRYKVLNASVIPEGQFMDNKKASEKLLGSIDVNHDDYKFGHTKVFFKAGLLGVLEEMRDEKLASLVGMVQALSRGFLMRREFTKMMERRDSVFSIQYNIRSFMNVKTWPWMKLYFKIKPLLQSAETEKELANMKENYEKMQTDLTKALAKKKELEEKMVSLLQERSDLALQVASDSENLNDAEERCEGLIKSKIQLEAKLKETTERLEDEEEMNAELTAKKRKLEDECSELKKDIDDLELTLAKVEKEKHATENKVKNLTEEMASMDESVAKLTKEKKALQEAHQQTLDDLQAEEDKVNTLTKAKTKLEQQVDDLEGSLEQEKKLRMDLERAKRKLEGDLKLAQESIMDLENDKQQSDEKIKKKDFETTQLLSKIEDEQSLGAQLQKKIKELQARIEELEEEIEAERAARAKVEKQRADLSRELEEISERLEEAGGATAAQIEMNKKREAEFQKLRRDLEESTLQHEATAAALRKKQADSVAELGEQIDNLQRVKQKLEKEKSEYKMEIDDLSSNMEAVAKAKGNLEKMCRTLEDQLSELKIKNDENVRQVNDISGQRARLLTENGTINNEQQTNLVYNNVLGPASI
;
A
#
# COMPACT_ATOMS: atom_id res chain seq x y z
N MET A 1 50.64 12.71 -4.10
CA MET A 1 49.64 11.81 -4.71
C MET A 1 48.38 12.55 -5.16
N SER A 2 47.85 13.50 -4.39
CA SER A 2 46.57 14.17 -4.70
C SER A 2 46.67 15.64 -5.17
N LEU A 3 47.89 16.14 -5.42
CA LEU A 3 48.17 17.52 -5.89
C LEU A 3 47.52 18.63 -5.03
N ILE A 4 47.35 18.41 -3.73
CA ILE A 4 46.73 19.34 -2.78
C ILE A 4 47.75 20.26 -2.09
N THR A 5 47.32 21.45 -1.69
CA THR A 5 48.08 22.38 -0.83
C THR A 5 47.68 22.17 0.64
N THR A 6 48.49 22.68 1.56
CA THR A 6 48.22 22.59 3.02
C THR A 6 47.23 23.64 3.52
N ASN A 7 46.93 24.66 2.72
CA ASN A 7 46.03 25.74 3.09
C ASN A 7 44.59 25.41 2.65
N PRO A 8 43.63 25.21 3.58
CA PRO A 8 42.25 24.84 3.22
C PRO A 8 41.54 25.96 2.44
N TYR A 9 41.94 27.21 2.59
CA TYR A 9 41.37 28.35 1.86
C TYR A 9 41.71 28.35 0.37
N ASP A 10 42.67 27.52 -0.07
CA ASP A 10 42.96 27.34 -1.50
C ASP A 10 41.86 26.53 -2.22
N PHE A 11 40.90 25.97 -1.47
CA PHE A 11 39.79 25.17 -1.97
C PHE A 11 38.45 25.81 -1.55
N PRO A 12 37.71 26.45 -2.48
CA PRO A 12 36.43 27.11 -2.17
C PRO A 12 35.42 26.18 -1.51
N MET A 13 35.40 24.89 -1.88
CA MET A 13 34.53 23.86 -1.30
C MET A 13 34.81 23.57 0.19
N CYS A 14 35.99 23.93 0.71
CA CYS A 14 36.37 23.76 2.13
C CYS A 14 36.29 25.07 2.93
N SER A 15 36.02 26.20 2.28
CA SER A 15 36.25 27.54 2.85
C SER A 15 35.11 28.11 3.72
N GLN A 16 33.94 27.47 3.74
CA GLN A 16 32.73 27.99 4.43
C GLN A 16 32.39 27.31 5.77
N GLY A 17 33.23 26.41 6.28
CA GLY A 17 32.98 25.65 7.51
C GLY A 17 33.86 26.05 8.71
N GLN A 18 33.55 25.49 9.88
CA GLN A 18 34.47 25.53 11.03
C GLN A 18 35.69 24.65 10.73
N ILE A 19 36.84 25.29 10.50
CA ILE A 19 38.06 24.63 10.01
C ILE A 19 38.74 23.77 11.09
N THR A 20 38.44 24.02 12.37
CA THR A 20 39.07 23.31 13.49
C THR A 20 38.04 22.80 14.48
N VAL A 21 38.05 21.48 14.73
CA VAL A 21 37.29 20.82 15.79
C VAL A 21 38.26 20.54 16.95
N ALA A 22 38.01 21.11 18.13
CA ALA A 22 38.98 21.12 19.23
C ALA A 22 39.37 19.73 19.79
N SER A 23 38.58 18.69 19.53
CA SER A 23 38.79 17.33 20.03
C SER A 23 39.28 16.33 18.98
N ILE A 24 39.47 16.74 17.72
CA ILE A 24 39.77 15.83 16.60
C ILE A 24 41.04 16.31 15.90
N ASN A 25 41.94 15.37 15.57
CA ASN A 25 43.16 15.62 14.81
C ASN A 25 43.08 14.91 13.46
N ASP A 26 42.85 15.67 12.38
CA ASP A 26 42.67 15.13 11.03
C ASP A 26 43.84 14.27 10.54
N LYS A 27 45.07 14.53 11.03
CA LYS A 27 46.24 13.72 10.66
C LYS A 27 46.15 12.31 11.26
N GLU A 28 45.82 12.22 12.55
CA GLU A 28 45.68 10.93 13.23
C GLU A 28 44.47 10.16 12.70
N GLU A 29 43.37 10.85 12.41
CA GLU A 29 42.18 10.26 11.81
C GLU A 29 42.44 9.72 10.38
N LEU A 30 43.26 10.42 9.59
CA LEU A 30 43.65 9.93 8.26
C LEU A 30 44.48 8.65 8.36
N ASP A 31 45.48 8.61 9.24
CA ASP A 31 46.31 7.42 9.45
C ASP A 31 45.45 6.24 9.95
N ALA A 32 44.56 6.48 10.92
CA ALA A 32 43.62 5.47 11.42
C ALA A 32 42.66 4.96 10.33
N THR A 33 42.16 5.85 9.47
CA THR A 33 41.25 5.48 8.38
C THR A 33 41.99 4.70 7.27
N ASP A 34 43.23 5.05 6.93
CA ASP A 34 44.03 4.28 5.95
C ASP A 34 44.31 2.86 6.44
N ASP A 35 44.64 2.71 7.74
CA ASP A 35 44.81 1.41 8.39
C ASP A 35 43.51 0.60 8.38
N ALA A 36 42.37 1.23 8.69
CA ALA A 36 41.06 0.58 8.67
C ALA A 36 40.68 0.07 7.28
N ILE A 37 40.94 0.85 6.23
CA ILE A 37 40.72 0.46 4.82
C ILE A 37 41.58 -0.75 4.46
N THR A 38 42.83 -0.81 4.96
CA THR A 38 43.70 -1.98 4.76
C THR A 38 43.20 -3.22 5.52
N ILE A 39 42.71 -3.08 6.75
CA ILE A 39 42.12 -4.19 7.52
C ILE A 39 40.89 -4.77 6.81
N LEU A 40 40.06 -3.93 6.19
CA LEU A 40 38.90 -4.35 5.41
C LEU A 40 39.27 -5.08 4.11
N GLY A 41 40.54 -5.10 3.71
CA GLY A 41 41.03 -5.86 2.56
C GLY A 41 41.09 -5.09 1.24
N PHE A 42 41.00 -3.75 1.26
CA PHE A 42 41.22 -2.94 0.06
C PHE A 42 42.67 -3.01 -0.38
N THR A 43 42.88 -3.14 -1.69
CA THR A 43 44.21 -3.13 -2.29
C THR A 43 44.82 -1.73 -2.28
N ASN A 44 46.15 -1.64 -2.29
CA ASN A 44 46.84 -0.34 -2.37
C ASN A 44 46.47 0.45 -3.64
N GLU A 45 46.14 -0.20 -4.76
CA GLU A 45 45.67 0.46 -5.98
C GLU A 45 44.29 1.11 -5.78
N GLU A 46 43.37 0.42 -5.09
CA GLU A 46 42.05 0.95 -4.73
C GLU A 46 42.18 2.14 -3.77
N LYS A 47 43.02 2.04 -2.71
CA LYS A 47 43.26 3.16 -1.77
C LYS A 47 43.74 4.43 -2.47
N VAL A 48 44.77 4.29 -3.31
CA VAL A 48 45.31 5.43 -4.07
C VAL A 48 44.28 6.00 -5.04
N SER A 49 43.42 5.15 -5.62
CA SER A 49 42.35 5.61 -6.50
C SER A 49 41.29 6.44 -5.74
N ILE A 50 40.89 6.01 -4.54
CA ILE A 50 39.99 6.77 -3.65
C ILE A 50 40.58 8.15 -3.33
N TYR A 51 41.86 8.21 -2.96
CA TYR A 51 42.55 9.47 -2.66
C TYR A 51 42.68 10.39 -3.88
N LYS A 52 42.91 9.83 -5.07
CA LYS A 52 42.95 10.60 -6.33
C LYS A 52 41.58 11.19 -6.68
N LEU A 53 40.51 10.40 -6.58
CA LEU A 53 39.15 10.87 -6.83
C LEU A 53 38.73 11.94 -5.83
N THR A 54 39.02 11.73 -4.54
CA THR A 54 38.75 12.73 -3.49
C THR A 54 39.51 14.04 -3.74
N GLY A 55 40.79 13.95 -4.10
CA GLY A 55 41.58 15.11 -4.50
C GLY A 55 41.01 15.81 -5.74
N ALA A 56 40.54 15.05 -6.73
CA ALA A 56 39.93 15.61 -7.93
C ALA A 56 38.65 16.39 -7.59
N VAL A 57 37.78 15.85 -6.72
CA VAL A 57 36.56 16.53 -6.25
C VAL A 57 36.89 17.90 -5.66
N LEU A 58 37.92 18.00 -4.82
CA LEU A 58 38.36 19.28 -4.25
C LEU A 58 38.80 20.28 -5.34
N HIS A 59 39.60 19.83 -6.31
CA HIS A 59 40.08 20.70 -7.39
C HIS A 59 38.99 21.17 -8.35
N HIS A 60 37.86 20.45 -8.48
CA HIS A 60 36.73 20.92 -9.31
C HIS A 60 36.18 22.27 -8.82
N GLY A 61 36.21 22.52 -7.51
CA GLY A 61 35.82 23.82 -6.94
C GLY A 61 36.75 24.98 -7.31
N ASN A 62 37.95 24.70 -7.83
CA ASN A 62 38.94 25.71 -8.20
C ASN A 62 38.85 26.09 -9.70
N LEU A 63 37.95 25.46 -10.48
CA LEU A 63 37.77 25.79 -11.88
C LEU A 63 37.06 27.14 -12.02
N HIS A 64 37.71 28.07 -12.71
CA HIS A 64 37.17 29.40 -13.00
C HIS A 64 36.86 29.52 -14.49
N PHE A 65 35.70 30.09 -14.79
CA PHE A 65 35.25 30.36 -16.15
C PHE A 65 34.88 31.82 -16.27
N LYS A 66 35.25 32.42 -17.41
CA LYS A 66 34.94 33.81 -17.74
C LYS A 66 33.98 33.85 -18.91
N GLN A 67 33.19 34.92 -18.99
CA GLN A 67 32.28 35.13 -20.11
C GLN A 67 33.08 35.68 -21.31
N LYS A 68 32.87 35.09 -22.47
CA LYS A 68 33.51 35.51 -23.71
C LYS A 68 33.00 36.91 -24.12
N GLN A 69 33.88 37.83 -24.52
CA GLN A 69 33.52 39.25 -24.72
C GLN A 69 32.46 39.54 -25.80
N ARG A 70 32.18 38.60 -26.71
CA ARG A 70 31.23 38.78 -27.84
C ARG A 70 30.10 37.75 -27.89
N GLU A 71 30.12 36.75 -27.01
CA GLU A 71 29.16 35.64 -26.97
C GLU A 71 28.84 35.35 -25.49
N GLU A 72 27.59 35.07 -25.11
CA GLU A 72 27.24 34.72 -23.71
C GLU A 72 27.80 33.36 -23.22
N GLN A 73 28.76 32.79 -23.94
CA GLN A 73 29.35 31.50 -23.67
C GLN A 73 30.51 31.61 -22.68
N ALA A 74 30.71 30.53 -21.92
CA ALA A 74 31.83 30.36 -21.00
C ALA A 74 33.11 29.98 -21.75
N GLU A 75 34.24 30.55 -21.31
CA GLU A 75 35.58 30.08 -21.66
C GLU A 75 36.38 29.83 -20.37
N PRO A 76 37.27 28.82 -20.35
CA PRO A 76 38.07 28.51 -19.17
C PRO A 76 39.07 29.63 -18.88
N ASP A 77 39.18 30.03 -17.61
CA ASP A 77 40.12 31.03 -17.13
C ASP A 77 41.43 30.37 -16.66
N GLY A 78 42.17 29.83 -17.63
CA GLY A 78 43.40 29.07 -17.40
C GLY A 78 43.22 27.55 -17.48
N THR A 79 44.33 26.82 -17.54
CA THR A 79 44.33 25.35 -17.71
C THR A 79 44.91 24.61 -16.50
N GLU A 80 45.65 25.28 -15.62
CA GLU A 80 46.41 24.62 -14.55
C GLU A 80 45.54 23.76 -13.63
N VAL A 81 44.35 24.26 -13.24
CA VAL A 81 43.42 23.50 -12.39
C VAL A 81 42.84 22.30 -13.14
N ALA A 82 42.48 22.50 -14.42
CA ALA A 82 41.97 21.43 -15.27
C ALA A 82 43.03 20.35 -15.53
N ASP A 83 44.30 20.73 -15.65
CA ASP A 83 45.43 19.80 -15.79
C ASP A 83 45.63 18.94 -14.53
N LYS A 84 45.49 19.54 -13.33
CA LYS A 84 45.50 18.80 -12.06
C LYS A 84 44.35 17.79 -11.98
N ILE A 85 43.13 18.21 -12.30
CA ILE A 85 41.95 17.32 -12.30
C ILE A 85 42.15 16.19 -13.33
N ALA A 86 42.57 16.52 -14.54
CA ALA A 86 42.77 15.55 -15.61
C ALA A 86 43.85 14.53 -15.27
N TYR A 87 44.95 14.95 -14.61
CA TYR A 87 45.97 14.03 -14.11
C TYR A 87 45.41 13.06 -13.05
N LEU A 88 44.61 13.55 -12.10
CA LEU A 88 44.04 12.73 -11.03
C LEU A 88 42.98 11.75 -11.57
N LEU A 89 42.17 12.19 -12.53
CA LEU A 89 41.15 11.39 -13.18
C LEU A 89 41.68 10.54 -14.35
N GLY A 90 42.93 10.71 -14.78
CA GLY A 90 43.52 9.99 -15.92
C GLY A 90 42.85 10.33 -17.26
N LEU A 91 42.56 11.61 -17.50
CA LEU A 91 41.87 12.15 -18.68
C LEU A 91 42.74 13.16 -19.44
N ASN A 92 42.28 13.59 -20.61
CA ASN A 92 42.85 14.72 -21.33
C ASN A 92 42.18 16.04 -20.88
N SER A 93 42.97 17.01 -20.40
CA SER A 93 42.45 18.28 -19.88
C SER A 93 41.77 19.15 -20.94
N ALA A 94 42.31 19.19 -22.17
CA ALA A 94 41.74 19.95 -23.27
C ALA A 94 40.39 19.38 -23.73
N GLU A 95 40.26 18.05 -23.79
CA GLU A 95 38.99 17.40 -24.10
C GLU A 95 37.94 17.61 -23.00
N MET A 96 38.36 17.56 -21.73
CA MET A 96 37.49 17.81 -20.58
C MET A 96 36.95 19.25 -20.59
N LEU A 97 37.82 20.26 -20.76
CA LEU A 97 37.41 21.66 -20.83
C LEU A 97 36.49 21.93 -22.03
N LYS A 98 36.78 21.30 -23.17
CA LYS A 98 35.93 21.38 -24.36
C LYS A 98 34.57 20.74 -24.11
N ALA A 99 34.51 19.57 -23.47
CA ALA A 99 33.25 18.90 -23.14
C ALA A 99 32.41 19.68 -22.11
N LEU A 100 33.05 20.40 -21.18
CA LEU A 100 32.38 21.27 -20.21
C LEU A 100 31.78 22.51 -20.88
N CYS A 101 32.55 23.25 -21.68
CA CYS A 101 32.06 24.50 -22.30
C CYS A 101 31.20 24.25 -23.54
N TYR A 102 31.49 23.17 -24.28
CA TYR A 102 30.89 22.81 -25.56
C TYR A 102 30.47 21.33 -25.61
N PRO A 103 29.55 20.88 -24.76
CA PRO A 103 29.04 19.52 -24.78
C PRO A 103 28.36 19.19 -26.12
N ARG A 104 28.53 17.94 -26.56
CA ARG A 104 27.77 17.34 -27.66
C ARG A 104 26.48 16.79 -27.09
N VAL A 105 25.38 17.48 -27.33
CA VAL A 105 24.05 17.12 -26.85
C VAL A 105 23.28 16.44 -27.96
N LYS A 106 22.61 15.33 -27.65
CA LYS A 106 21.73 14.65 -28.59
C LYS A 106 20.38 15.40 -28.64
N VAL A 107 20.06 15.98 -29.78
CA VAL A 107 18.78 16.65 -30.04
C VAL A 107 18.00 15.78 -31.03
N GLY A 108 17.01 15.05 -30.53
CA GLY A 108 16.35 14.00 -31.31
C GLY A 108 17.31 12.85 -31.63
N ASN A 109 17.63 12.67 -32.91
CA ASN A 109 18.57 11.63 -33.38
C ASN A 109 19.96 12.18 -33.76
N GLU A 110 20.16 13.50 -33.76
CA GLU A 110 21.42 14.13 -34.18
C GLU A 110 22.19 14.67 -32.98
N TYR A 111 23.53 14.73 -33.09
CA TYR A 111 24.39 15.32 -32.06
C TYR A 111 24.78 16.73 -32.46
N VAL A 112 24.35 17.71 -31.66
CA VAL A 112 24.66 19.13 -31.84
C VAL A 112 25.63 19.57 -30.75
N THR A 113 26.62 20.37 -31.12
CA THR A 113 27.52 21.00 -30.14
C THR A 113 26.87 22.28 -29.63
N LYS A 114 26.63 22.37 -28.33
CA LYS A 114 25.98 23.52 -27.71
C LYS A 114 26.97 24.24 -26.80
N GLY A 115 27.16 25.55 -26.99
CA GLY A 115 27.91 26.37 -26.04
C GLY A 115 27.11 26.61 -24.76
N GLN A 116 27.76 26.53 -23.60
CA GLN A 116 27.16 26.78 -22.29
C GLN A 116 27.52 28.17 -21.75
N THR A 117 26.65 28.75 -20.93
CA THR A 117 26.93 29.99 -20.20
C THR A 117 27.77 29.71 -18.94
N VAL A 118 28.42 30.74 -18.37
CA VAL A 118 29.26 30.58 -17.16
C VAL A 118 28.51 29.91 -16.00
N PRO A 119 27.26 30.31 -15.66
CA PRO A 119 26.49 29.63 -14.62
C PRO A 119 26.20 28.16 -14.95
N GLN A 120 25.90 27.83 -16.21
CA GLN A 120 25.62 26.45 -16.64
C GLN A 120 26.86 25.55 -16.48
N VAL A 121 28.05 26.05 -16.85
CA VAL A 121 29.29 25.31 -16.68
C VAL A 121 29.62 25.11 -15.20
N ASN A 122 29.47 26.15 -14.36
CA ASN A 122 29.71 26.04 -12.91
C ASN A 122 28.77 25.03 -12.24
N ASN A 123 27.49 25.01 -12.63
CA ASN A 123 26.53 24.01 -12.16
C ASN A 123 26.94 22.60 -12.63
N SER A 124 27.34 22.45 -13.89
CA SER A 124 27.82 21.16 -14.43
C SER A 124 29.07 20.66 -13.70
N VAL A 125 30.03 21.53 -13.39
CA VAL A 125 31.25 21.18 -12.66
C VAL A 125 30.93 20.71 -11.24
N SER A 126 30.03 21.41 -10.56
CA SER A 126 29.57 21.05 -9.21
C SER A 126 28.83 19.71 -9.21
N ALA A 127 27.95 19.48 -10.19
CA ALA A 127 27.23 18.23 -10.35
C ALA A 127 28.16 17.04 -10.64
N LEU A 128 29.19 17.23 -11.48
CA LEU A 128 30.20 16.20 -11.74
C LEU A 128 31.03 15.86 -10.49
N ALA A 129 31.44 16.87 -9.72
CA ALA A 129 32.17 16.68 -8.47
C ALA A 129 31.32 15.88 -7.45
N LYS A 130 30.05 16.25 -7.28
CA LYS A 130 29.08 15.53 -6.45
C LYS A 130 28.90 14.08 -6.93
N SER A 131 28.76 13.85 -8.24
CA SER A 131 28.56 12.52 -8.80
C SER A 131 29.77 11.60 -8.61
N ILE A 132 30.99 12.12 -8.77
CA ILE A 132 32.22 11.36 -8.47
C ILE A 132 32.23 10.93 -7.00
N TYR A 133 31.96 11.86 -6.08
CA TYR A 133 31.95 11.56 -4.65
C TYR A 133 30.89 10.52 -4.28
N GLU A 134 29.65 10.73 -4.73
CA GLU A 134 28.52 9.84 -4.46
C GLU A 134 28.76 8.42 -5.01
N ARG A 135 29.17 8.30 -6.27
CA ARG A 135 29.45 6.99 -6.87
C ARG A 135 30.62 6.29 -6.21
N MET A 136 31.67 7.03 -5.86
CA MET A 136 32.81 6.50 -5.10
C MET A 136 32.37 5.98 -3.74
N PHE A 137 31.55 6.74 -3.00
CA PHE A 137 31.02 6.34 -1.71
C PHE A 137 30.14 5.10 -1.82
N LEU A 138 29.19 5.06 -2.75
CA LEU A 138 28.34 3.89 -3.00
C LEU A 138 29.15 2.65 -3.38
N TRP A 139 30.18 2.82 -4.23
CA TRP A 139 31.09 1.73 -4.57
C TRP A 139 31.86 1.23 -3.34
N MET A 140 32.34 2.12 -2.47
CA MET A 140 32.99 1.74 -1.22
C MET A 140 32.03 0.95 -0.32
N VAL A 141 30.77 1.38 -0.20
CA VAL A 141 29.75 0.65 0.58
C VAL A 141 29.53 -0.76 0.03
N ILE A 142 29.40 -0.91 -1.30
CA ILE A 142 29.27 -2.23 -1.95
C ILE A 142 30.51 -3.08 -1.64
N ARG A 143 31.71 -2.49 -1.79
CA ARG A 143 32.98 -3.18 -1.56
C ARG A 143 33.16 -3.62 -0.11
N ILE A 144 32.75 -2.80 0.85
CA ILE A 144 32.75 -3.13 2.28
C ILE A 144 31.77 -4.27 2.54
N ASN A 145 30.56 -4.21 1.98
CA ASN A 145 29.56 -5.26 2.12
C ASN A 145 30.06 -6.60 1.57
N GLU A 146 30.73 -6.63 0.41
CA GLU A 146 31.34 -7.85 -0.14
C GLU A 146 32.38 -8.47 0.80
N MET A 147 33.18 -7.64 1.48
CA MET A 147 34.22 -8.10 2.41
C MET A 147 33.66 -8.56 3.76
N LEU A 148 32.54 -7.97 4.19
CA LEU A 148 31.86 -8.33 5.44
C LEU A 148 30.80 -9.44 5.25
N ASP A 149 30.42 -9.76 4.01
CA ASP A 149 29.44 -10.79 3.73
C ASP A 149 29.94 -12.18 4.15
N THR A 150 29.05 -12.95 4.78
CA THR A 150 29.39 -14.30 5.23
C THR A 150 28.91 -15.34 4.24
N LYS A 151 29.79 -16.26 3.87
CA LYS A 151 29.50 -17.36 2.91
C LYS A 151 28.27 -18.23 3.28
N ASN A 152 27.86 -18.25 4.54
CA ASN A 152 26.67 -18.96 4.99
C ASN A 152 25.50 -17.97 5.19
N PRO A 153 24.32 -18.24 4.62
CA PRO A 153 23.15 -17.38 4.81
C PRO A 153 22.75 -17.36 6.29
N ARG A 154 22.62 -16.16 6.86
CA ARG A 154 22.17 -15.97 8.24
C ARG A 154 20.65 -15.91 8.27
N GLN A 155 20.02 -16.69 9.15
CA GLN A 155 18.55 -16.70 9.34
C GLN A 155 18.04 -15.51 10.15
N PHE A 156 18.90 -14.89 10.97
CA PHE A 156 18.53 -13.79 11.86
C PHE A 156 19.53 -12.64 11.72
N TYR A 157 19.05 -11.41 11.78
CA TYR A 157 19.86 -10.20 11.77
C TYR A 157 19.30 -9.16 12.73
N ILE A 158 20.16 -8.23 13.14
CA ILE A 158 19.75 -7.00 13.84
C ILE A 158 20.07 -5.85 12.88
N GLY A 159 19.04 -5.09 12.51
CA GLY A 159 19.20 -3.86 11.74
C GLY A 159 19.35 -2.68 12.69
N VAL A 160 20.41 -1.90 12.53
CA VAL A 160 20.57 -0.60 13.21
C VAL A 160 20.31 0.48 12.18
N LEU A 161 19.31 1.32 12.43
CA LEU A 161 18.99 2.44 11.57
C LEU A 161 19.67 3.70 12.13
N ASP A 162 20.70 4.13 11.42
CA ASP A 162 21.41 5.38 11.70
C ASP A 162 21.16 6.36 10.55
N ILE A 163 20.35 7.37 10.81
CA ILE A 163 20.00 8.42 9.86
C ILE A 163 20.14 9.78 10.54
N ALA A 164 20.30 10.83 9.74
CA ALA A 164 20.25 12.18 10.25
C ALA A 164 18.93 12.45 10.99
N GLY A 165 19.04 13.13 12.13
CA GLY A 165 17.87 13.57 12.90
C GLY A 165 17.08 14.66 12.18
N PHE A 166 16.00 15.13 12.80
CA PHE A 166 15.21 16.24 12.27
C PHE A 166 16.05 17.54 12.26
N GLU A 167 16.14 18.20 11.11
CA GLU A 167 16.96 19.40 10.90
C GLU A 167 16.09 20.63 10.66
N ILE A 168 16.35 21.71 11.40
CA ILE A 168 15.74 23.02 11.19
C ILE A 168 16.86 24.06 11.12
N PHE A 169 17.17 24.52 9.92
CA PHE A 169 18.15 25.57 9.68
C PHE A 169 17.48 26.88 9.26
N ASP A 170 18.26 27.96 9.18
CA ASP A 170 17.79 29.23 8.60
C ASP A 170 17.55 29.12 7.08
N TYR A 171 18.20 28.18 6.41
CA TYR A 171 18.02 27.86 5.00
C TYR A 171 17.76 26.36 4.83
N ASN A 172 16.51 25.98 4.60
CA ASN A 172 16.12 24.58 4.37
C ASN A 172 15.82 24.35 2.89
N SER A 173 16.50 23.38 2.29
CA SER A 173 16.39 23.03 0.88
C SER A 173 15.72 21.65 0.71
N MET A 174 15.67 21.13 -0.52
CA MET A 174 15.14 19.81 -0.87
C MET A 174 15.77 18.68 -0.03
N GLU A 175 17.05 18.78 0.28
CA GLU A 175 17.80 17.82 1.08
C GLU A 175 17.21 17.71 2.50
N GLN A 176 16.98 18.86 3.16
CA GLN A 176 16.32 18.91 4.47
C GLN A 176 14.89 18.37 4.40
N LEU A 177 14.14 18.64 3.31
CA LEU A 177 12.80 18.11 3.15
C LEU A 177 12.82 16.57 3.12
N CYS A 178 13.75 15.96 2.38
CA CYS A 178 13.92 14.50 2.35
C CYS A 178 14.27 13.94 3.73
N ILE A 179 15.22 14.55 4.44
CA ILE A 179 15.63 14.13 5.79
C ILE A 179 14.45 14.23 6.77
N ASN A 180 13.76 15.37 6.80
CA ASN A 180 12.64 15.62 7.69
C ASN A 180 11.45 14.70 7.36
N PHE A 181 11.20 14.41 6.08
CA PHE A 181 10.19 13.44 5.66
C PHE A 181 10.48 12.02 6.13
N THR A 182 11.74 11.56 6.06
CA THR A 182 12.12 10.27 6.65
C THR A 182 11.89 10.26 8.16
N ASN A 183 12.26 11.32 8.87
CA ASN A 183 12.03 11.45 10.31
C ASN A 183 10.53 11.44 10.64
N GLU A 184 9.69 12.12 9.85
CA GLU A 184 8.22 12.10 9.99
C GLU A 184 7.67 10.68 9.86
N LYS A 185 8.12 9.92 8.86
CA LYS A 185 7.73 8.51 8.67
C LYS A 185 8.18 7.59 9.80
N LEU A 186 9.40 7.77 10.31
CA LEU A 186 9.91 6.98 11.43
C LEU A 186 9.18 7.32 12.74
N GLN A 187 8.82 8.59 12.94
CA GLN A 187 7.99 8.98 14.06
C GLN A 187 6.59 8.36 13.96
N GLN A 188 5.99 8.35 12.76
CA GLN A 188 4.71 7.67 12.54
C GLN A 188 4.81 6.15 12.75
N PHE A 189 5.92 5.54 12.32
CA PHE A 189 6.19 4.12 12.59
C PHE A 189 6.28 3.85 14.09
N PHE A 190 6.97 4.69 14.85
CA PHE A 190 6.97 4.62 16.32
C PHE A 190 5.56 4.77 16.89
N ASN A 191 4.79 5.78 16.46
CA ASN A 191 3.42 5.99 16.95
C ASN A 191 2.53 4.77 16.67
N HIS A 192 2.61 4.22 15.45
CA HIS A 192 1.85 3.05 15.05
C HIS A 192 2.25 1.81 15.85
N THR A 193 3.55 1.54 15.99
CA THR A 193 4.02 0.36 16.75
C THR A 193 3.75 0.46 18.24
N MET A 194 4.06 1.60 18.86
CA MET A 194 3.93 1.77 20.30
C MET A 194 2.47 1.92 20.76
N PHE A 195 1.62 2.57 19.96
CA PHE A 195 0.27 2.92 20.40
C PHE A 195 -0.82 2.07 19.73
N VAL A 196 -0.74 1.83 18.43
CA VAL A 196 -1.80 1.15 17.69
C VAL A 196 -1.63 -0.36 17.76
N LEU A 197 -0.50 -0.88 17.28
CA LEU A 197 -0.23 -2.32 17.24
C LEU A 197 -0.23 -2.96 18.63
N GLU A 198 0.25 -2.25 19.65
CA GLU A 198 0.25 -2.77 21.03
C GLU A 198 -1.18 -2.93 21.58
N GLN A 199 -2.09 -1.99 21.30
CA GLN A 199 -3.49 -2.08 21.71
C GLN A 199 -4.28 -3.07 20.86
N GLU A 200 -3.97 -3.17 19.56
CA GLU A 200 -4.55 -4.20 18.68
C GLU A 200 -4.18 -5.61 19.15
N GLU A 201 -2.94 -5.83 19.60
CA GLU A 201 -2.53 -7.10 20.18
C GLU A 201 -3.32 -7.40 21.46
N TYR A 202 -3.53 -6.43 22.35
CA TYR A 202 -4.35 -6.63 23.57
C TYR A 202 -5.79 -7.00 23.23
N LYS A 203 -6.38 -6.36 22.22
CA LYS A 203 -7.72 -6.66 21.73
C LYS A 203 -7.79 -8.06 21.13
N LYS A 204 -6.80 -8.44 20.31
CA LYS A 204 -6.67 -9.76 19.68
C LYS A 204 -6.52 -10.86 20.73
N GLU A 205 -5.80 -10.58 21.81
CA GLU A 205 -5.56 -11.50 22.92
C GLU A 205 -6.68 -11.50 23.98
N GLY A 206 -7.74 -10.70 23.78
CA GLY A 206 -8.91 -10.68 24.66
C GLY A 206 -8.64 -10.09 26.05
N ILE A 207 -7.60 -9.26 26.18
CA ILE A 207 -7.30 -8.57 27.44
C ILE A 207 -8.31 -7.45 27.63
N VAL A 208 -8.86 -7.35 28.85
CA VAL A 208 -9.74 -6.23 29.22
C VAL A 208 -8.92 -4.94 29.23
N TRP A 209 -8.99 -4.20 28.12
CA TRP A 209 -8.26 -2.96 27.90
C TRP A 209 -9.20 -1.91 27.28
N ALA A 210 -9.27 -0.74 27.91
CA ALA A 210 -9.98 0.40 27.33
C ALA A 210 -9.08 1.06 26.30
N PHE A 211 -9.52 1.13 25.05
CA PHE A 211 -8.77 1.79 23.99
C PHE A 211 -8.50 3.25 24.35
N ILE A 212 -7.23 3.66 24.31
CA ILE A 212 -6.80 5.03 24.56
C ILE A 212 -6.32 5.59 23.23
N ASP A 213 -7.09 6.53 22.69
CA ASP A 213 -6.67 7.31 21.53
C ASP A 213 -5.74 8.44 22.01
N PHE A 214 -4.53 8.50 21.43
CA PHE A 214 -3.55 9.53 21.73
C PHE A 214 -3.55 10.66 20.69
N GLY A 215 -4.30 10.54 19.58
CA GLY A 215 -4.48 11.61 18.59
C GLY A 215 -3.20 12.05 17.87
N MET A 216 -2.13 11.24 17.91
CA MET A 216 -0.82 11.55 17.32
C MET A 216 -0.68 10.95 15.92
N ASP A 217 -1.59 11.31 15.01
CA ASP A 217 -1.51 10.85 13.61
C ASP A 217 -0.79 11.86 12.73
N LEU A 218 0.40 11.48 12.26
CA LEU A 218 1.22 12.28 11.34
C LEU A 218 0.93 11.98 9.88
N ALA A 219 -0.05 11.11 9.58
CA ALA A 219 -0.43 10.74 8.22
C ALA A 219 -0.74 11.96 7.35
N ALA A 220 -1.39 13.01 7.89
CA ALA A 220 -1.73 14.19 7.11
C ALA A 220 -0.50 14.92 6.52
N CYS A 221 0.63 14.98 7.24
CA CYS A 221 1.87 15.59 6.74
C CYS A 221 2.60 14.65 5.77
N ILE A 222 2.64 13.34 6.07
CA ILE A 222 3.26 12.33 5.21
C ILE A 222 2.54 12.25 3.86
N GLU A 223 1.22 12.22 3.87
CA GLU A 223 0.39 12.17 2.67
C GLU A 223 0.53 13.43 1.82
N LEU A 224 0.65 14.62 2.45
CA LEU A 224 0.92 15.87 1.74
C LEU A 224 2.21 15.79 0.90
N ILE A 225 3.23 15.08 1.39
CA ILE A 225 4.52 14.96 0.70
C ILE A 225 4.50 13.81 -0.33
N GLU A 226 3.91 12.66 0.02
CA GLU A 226 4.05 11.39 -0.72
C GLU A 226 2.90 11.05 -1.68
N LYS A 227 1.65 11.39 -1.34
CA LYS A 227 0.50 10.92 -2.13
C LYS A 227 0.49 11.55 -3.52
N PRO A 228 -0.25 10.95 -4.49
CA PRO A 228 -0.52 11.59 -5.77
C PRO A 228 -1.05 13.00 -5.57
N LEU A 229 -0.53 13.96 -6.33
CA LEU A 229 -0.74 15.42 -6.16
C LEU A 229 -0.15 16.02 -4.87
N GLY A 230 0.76 15.30 -4.19
CA GLY A 230 1.57 15.81 -3.11
C GLY A 230 2.84 16.51 -3.60
N ILE A 231 3.68 16.99 -2.66
CA ILE A 231 4.85 17.81 -2.97
C ILE A 231 5.82 17.11 -3.93
N PHE A 232 6.16 15.84 -3.70
CA PHE A 232 7.08 15.13 -4.59
C PHE A 232 6.47 14.85 -5.96
N SER A 233 5.18 14.51 -6.06
CA SER A 233 4.53 14.30 -7.35
C SER A 233 4.48 15.58 -8.18
N ILE A 234 4.15 16.73 -7.57
CA ILE A 234 4.13 18.01 -8.27
C ILE A 234 5.55 18.40 -8.72
N LEU A 235 6.57 18.12 -7.90
CA LEU A 235 7.97 18.37 -8.25
C LEU A 235 8.42 17.49 -9.42
N GLU A 236 8.03 16.22 -9.43
CA GLU A 236 8.30 15.27 -10.52
C GLU A 236 7.65 15.73 -11.83
N GLU A 237 6.38 16.11 -11.79
CA GLU A 237 5.66 16.62 -12.95
C GLU A 237 6.32 17.90 -13.50
N GLU A 238 6.55 18.91 -12.65
CA GLU A 238 7.20 20.18 -13.05
C GLU A 238 8.62 19.99 -13.60
N CYS A 239 9.35 18.96 -13.15
CA CYS A 239 10.65 18.64 -13.73
C CYS A 239 10.56 18.22 -15.21
N MET A 240 9.47 17.59 -15.62
CA MET A 240 9.29 17.10 -16.99
C MET A 240 8.92 18.22 -17.98
N PHE A 241 8.46 19.36 -17.50
CA PHE A 241 8.04 20.49 -18.32
C PHE A 241 9.20 21.46 -18.61
N PRO A 242 9.57 21.72 -19.88
CA PRO A 242 10.69 22.60 -20.22
C PRO A 242 10.51 24.07 -19.85
N LYS A 243 9.26 24.53 -19.68
CA LYS A 243 8.92 25.92 -19.33
C LYS A 243 8.66 26.13 -17.83
N SER A 244 8.74 25.06 -17.03
CA SER A 244 8.52 25.15 -15.59
C SER A 244 9.72 25.75 -14.87
N SER A 245 9.44 26.52 -13.82
CA SER A 245 10.42 27.17 -12.94
C SER A 245 10.05 26.92 -11.49
N ASP A 246 10.96 27.19 -10.56
CA ASP A 246 10.65 27.03 -9.14
C ASP A 246 9.43 27.89 -8.72
N THR A 247 9.20 29.02 -9.38
CA THR A 247 8.01 29.86 -9.17
C THR A 247 6.73 29.16 -9.62
N THR A 248 6.71 28.47 -10.77
CA THR A 248 5.52 27.74 -11.23
C THR A 248 5.23 26.55 -10.31
N PHE A 249 6.28 25.90 -9.80
CA PHE A 249 6.16 24.87 -8.77
C PHE A 249 5.51 25.41 -7.49
N LYS A 250 5.97 26.56 -6.98
CA LYS A 250 5.35 27.25 -5.84
C LYS A 250 3.86 27.52 -6.07
N ASP A 251 3.52 28.11 -7.20
CA ASP A 251 2.15 28.55 -7.47
C ASP A 251 1.19 27.34 -7.55
N LYS A 252 1.66 26.21 -8.11
CA LYS A 252 0.94 24.94 -8.07
C LYS A 252 0.80 24.36 -6.66
N LEU A 253 1.84 24.39 -5.84
CA LEU A 253 1.73 23.96 -4.43
C LEU A 253 0.68 24.77 -3.66
N TYR A 254 0.69 26.09 -3.87
CA TYR A 254 -0.25 27.00 -3.22
C TYR A 254 -1.69 26.75 -3.69
N SER A 255 -1.93 26.61 -4.99
CA SER A 255 -3.29 26.34 -5.50
C SER A 255 -3.83 24.98 -5.04
N GLN A 256 -2.94 24.00 -4.89
CA GLN A 256 -3.33 22.65 -4.50
C GLN A 256 -3.59 22.53 -2.99
N HIS A 257 -2.70 23.04 -2.14
CA HIS A 257 -2.68 22.71 -0.71
C HIS A 257 -3.05 23.86 0.24
N LEU A 258 -2.88 25.11 -0.17
CA LEU A 258 -3.13 26.25 0.71
C LEU A 258 -4.61 26.31 1.12
N GLY A 259 -4.88 26.33 2.42
CA GLY A 259 -6.23 26.38 2.98
C GLY A 259 -6.99 25.04 2.99
N LYS A 260 -6.51 24.02 2.25
CA LYS A 260 -7.08 22.67 2.27
C LYS A 260 -6.42 21.77 3.31
N THR A 261 -5.10 21.88 3.47
CA THR A 261 -4.32 21.04 4.39
C THR A 261 -3.75 21.89 5.52
N LYS A 262 -4.06 21.56 6.77
CA LYS A 262 -3.57 22.29 7.96
C LYS A 262 -2.05 22.27 8.11
N ALA A 263 -1.38 21.25 7.57
CA ALA A 263 0.07 21.11 7.63
C ALA A 263 0.83 22.03 6.66
N PHE A 264 0.15 22.71 5.73
CA PHE A 264 0.76 23.60 4.74
C PHE A 264 0.44 25.07 5.04
N GLU A 265 1.46 25.87 5.35
CA GLU A 265 1.31 27.27 5.77
C GLU A 265 2.11 28.22 4.87
N LYS A 266 1.71 29.50 4.87
CA LYS A 266 2.53 30.57 4.31
C LYS A 266 3.65 30.93 5.29
N PRO A 267 4.87 31.20 4.80
CA PRO A 267 5.98 31.57 5.66
C PRO A 267 5.73 32.94 6.30
N LYS A 268 6.09 33.07 7.57
CA LYS A 268 5.96 34.33 8.30
C LYS A 268 7.19 35.20 8.01
N PRO A 269 7.04 36.38 7.38
CA PRO A 269 8.19 37.22 7.05
C PRO A 269 8.87 37.72 8.33
N ALA A 270 10.12 37.29 8.56
CA ALA A 270 10.95 37.71 9.68
C ALA A 270 12.13 38.56 9.16
N LYS A 271 12.39 39.72 9.80
CA LYS A 271 13.52 40.59 9.43
C LYS A 271 14.85 39.85 9.63
N GLY A 272 15.64 39.73 8.57
CA GLY A 272 17.00 39.17 8.60
C GLY A 272 17.10 37.66 8.31
N LYS A 273 15.99 36.97 8.03
CA LYS A 273 16.01 35.57 7.57
C LYS A 273 15.95 35.47 6.05
N ALA A 274 16.50 34.40 5.48
CA ALA A 274 16.39 34.10 4.06
C ALA A 274 14.92 33.99 3.64
N GLU A 275 14.58 34.47 2.44
CA GLU A 275 13.19 34.45 1.96
C GLU A 275 12.76 32.99 1.72
N ALA A 276 11.84 32.51 2.56
CA ALA A 276 11.24 31.19 2.44
C ALA A 276 10.01 31.25 1.52
N HIS A 277 9.72 30.15 0.84
CA HIS A 277 8.66 30.09 -0.16
C HIS A 277 7.40 29.38 0.34
N PHE A 278 7.53 28.40 1.25
CA PHE A 278 6.39 27.76 1.94
C PHE A 278 6.86 27.21 3.30
N SER A 279 5.90 26.93 4.19
CA SER A 279 6.19 26.33 5.50
C SER A 279 5.41 25.04 5.69
N LEU A 280 6.04 24.02 6.28
CA LEU A 280 5.38 22.79 6.68
C LEU A 280 5.36 22.67 8.19
N VAL A 281 4.20 22.28 8.71
CA VAL A 281 4.03 21.93 10.12
C VAL A 281 4.35 20.44 10.27
N HIS A 282 5.57 20.16 10.74
CA HIS A 282 6.03 18.82 11.08
C HIS A 282 5.75 18.50 12.55
N TYR A 283 5.90 17.24 12.95
CA TYR A 283 5.75 16.85 14.37
C TYR A 283 6.72 17.57 15.31
N ALA A 284 7.92 17.91 14.82
CA ALA A 284 8.97 18.58 15.56
C ALA A 284 8.87 20.12 15.54
N GLY A 285 7.99 20.70 14.72
CA GLY A 285 7.83 22.14 14.58
C GLY A 285 7.57 22.60 13.15
N THR A 286 7.33 23.89 12.98
CA THR A 286 7.16 24.50 11.65
C THR A 286 8.52 24.75 11.00
N VAL A 287 8.70 24.27 9.78
CA VAL A 287 9.94 24.44 8.99
C VAL A 287 9.67 25.27 7.75
N ASP A 288 10.48 26.30 7.55
CA ASP A 288 10.41 27.20 6.41
C ASP A 288 11.36 26.71 5.29
N TYR A 289 10.80 26.35 4.13
CA TYR A 289 11.56 25.79 3.00
C TYR A 289 11.77 26.83 1.89
N ASN A 290 12.98 26.80 1.30
CA ASN A 290 13.34 27.58 0.13
C ASN A 290 13.43 26.66 -1.09
N ILE A 291 12.65 26.96 -2.13
CA ILE A 291 12.53 26.13 -3.35
C ILE A 291 13.54 26.46 -4.45
N THR A 292 14.38 27.47 -4.26
CA THR A 292 15.32 27.91 -5.30
C THR A 292 16.28 26.77 -5.67
N GLY A 293 16.31 26.43 -6.95
CA GLY A 293 17.10 25.34 -7.51
C GLY A 293 16.51 23.94 -7.29
N TRP A 294 15.28 23.78 -6.80
CA TRP A 294 14.70 22.45 -6.55
C TRP A 294 14.49 21.66 -7.84
N LEU A 295 14.00 22.30 -8.90
CA LEU A 295 13.83 21.61 -10.19
C LEU A 295 15.17 21.12 -10.75
N GLU A 296 16.24 21.92 -10.63
CA GLU A 296 17.57 21.52 -11.08
C GLU A 296 18.14 20.39 -10.21
N LYS A 297 18.03 20.51 -8.88
CA LYS A 297 18.47 19.48 -7.92
C LYS A 297 17.75 18.14 -8.11
N ASN A 298 16.46 18.18 -8.43
CA ASN A 298 15.67 16.96 -8.63
C ASN A 298 15.92 16.29 -9.99
N LYS A 299 16.35 17.07 -11.00
CA LYS A 299 16.78 16.56 -12.31
C LYS A 299 18.21 16.01 -12.30
N ASP A 300 19.07 16.58 -11.46
CA ASP A 300 20.50 16.27 -11.31
C ASP A 300 21.21 16.06 -12.68
N PRO A 301 21.11 17.03 -13.63
CA PRO A 301 21.58 16.81 -14.99
C PRO A 301 23.10 16.70 -15.04
N LEU A 302 23.61 15.52 -15.38
CA LEU A 302 25.04 15.31 -15.61
C LEU A 302 25.40 15.60 -17.07
N ASN A 303 26.63 16.10 -17.29
CA ASN A 303 27.14 16.34 -18.63
C ASN A 303 27.60 15.03 -19.28
N ASP A 304 26.74 14.49 -20.16
CA ASP A 304 26.99 13.23 -20.89
C ASP A 304 28.32 13.20 -21.65
N SER A 305 28.76 14.34 -22.21
CA SER A 305 30.02 14.41 -22.94
C SER A 305 31.22 14.17 -22.03
N VAL A 306 31.14 14.63 -20.77
CA VAL A 306 32.18 14.39 -19.76
C VAL A 306 32.09 12.98 -19.19
N ILE A 307 30.88 12.44 -18.98
CA ILE A 307 30.70 11.04 -18.55
C ILE A 307 31.29 10.07 -19.57
N GLN A 308 31.07 10.30 -20.86
CA GLN A 308 31.69 9.50 -21.93
C GLN A 308 33.22 9.54 -21.89
N LEU A 309 33.80 10.67 -21.45
CA LEU A 309 35.23 10.81 -21.25
C LEU A 309 35.72 10.00 -20.04
N TYR A 310 34.93 9.92 -18.96
CA TYR A 310 35.25 9.08 -17.78
C TYR A 310 35.38 7.59 -18.13
N GLY A 311 34.56 7.10 -19.07
CA GLY A 311 34.68 5.73 -19.57
C GLY A 311 35.99 5.42 -20.32
N LYS A 312 36.75 6.44 -20.72
CA LYS A 312 38.07 6.33 -21.38
C LYS A 312 39.24 6.58 -20.43
N SER A 313 38.98 6.76 -19.14
CA SER A 313 40.01 7.04 -18.14
C SER A 313 41.03 5.92 -18.00
N SER A 314 42.28 6.29 -17.71
CA SER A 314 43.31 5.32 -17.29
C SER A 314 43.15 4.84 -15.84
N VAL A 315 42.30 5.47 -15.03
CA VAL A 315 42.01 5.08 -13.64
C VAL A 315 40.88 4.05 -13.65
N LYS A 316 41.23 2.78 -13.37
CA LYS A 316 40.27 1.65 -13.41
C LYS A 316 39.03 1.89 -12.54
N LEU A 317 39.19 2.46 -11.36
CA LEU A 317 38.07 2.75 -10.46
C LEU A 317 37.10 3.74 -11.13
N LEU A 318 37.57 4.81 -11.77
CA LEU A 318 36.70 5.78 -12.43
C LEU A 318 35.88 5.14 -13.56
N VAL A 319 36.49 4.23 -14.34
CA VAL A 319 35.79 3.46 -15.37
C VAL A 319 34.74 2.53 -14.76
N ALA A 320 35.04 1.91 -13.61
CA ALA A 320 34.08 1.06 -12.89
C ALA A 320 32.89 1.87 -12.31
N LEU A 321 33.11 3.12 -11.89
CA LEU A 321 32.05 4.03 -11.42
C LEU A 321 31.13 4.51 -12.56
N TYR A 322 31.65 4.60 -13.78
CA TYR A 322 30.95 5.05 -14.98
C TYR A 322 31.08 4.00 -16.11
N PRO A 323 30.44 2.83 -15.97
CA PRO A 323 30.53 1.78 -16.98
C PRO A 323 29.95 2.26 -18.31
N ALA A 324 30.59 1.86 -19.42
CA ALA A 324 30.09 2.19 -20.75
C ALA A 324 28.72 1.56 -20.99
N ALA A 325 27.79 2.32 -21.58
CA ALA A 325 26.52 1.77 -22.01
C ALA A 325 26.77 0.60 -22.99
N PRO A 326 26.12 -0.57 -22.80
CA PRO A 326 26.29 -1.69 -23.71
C PRO A 326 25.91 -1.27 -25.14
N PRO A 327 26.62 -1.76 -26.18
CA PRO A 327 26.33 -1.40 -27.56
C PRO A 327 24.87 -1.74 -27.89
N GLU A 328 24.15 -0.78 -28.50
CA GLU A 328 22.79 -0.97 -28.99
C GLU A 328 22.79 -2.09 -30.04
N ASP A 329 22.36 -3.28 -29.64
CA ASP A 329 22.16 -4.39 -30.55
C ASP A 329 20.86 -4.13 -31.32
N ASN A 330 20.98 -3.59 -32.53
CA ASN A 330 19.88 -3.15 -33.40
C ASN A 330 18.94 -4.28 -33.89
N THR A 331 19.03 -5.49 -33.32
CA THR A 331 18.30 -6.69 -33.78
C THR A 331 17.21 -7.18 -32.83
N LYS A 332 17.03 -6.59 -31.63
CA LYS A 332 15.88 -6.89 -30.76
C LYS A 332 15.19 -5.62 -30.28
N LYS A 333 14.04 -5.31 -30.90
CA LYS A 333 13.05 -4.39 -30.32
C LYS A 333 12.42 -5.09 -29.11
N GLY A 334 12.70 -4.58 -27.91
CA GLY A 334 12.07 -5.00 -26.66
C GLY A 334 13.09 -5.64 -25.71
N GLY A 335 13.31 -5.03 -24.55
CA GLY A 335 13.87 -5.76 -23.41
C GLY A 335 14.98 -5.09 -22.59
N LYS A 336 15.54 -3.92 -22.93
CA LYS A 336 16.44 -3.22 -21.99
C LYS A 336 16.23 -1.71 -21.95
N LYS A 337 16.14 -1.21 -20.70
CA LYS A 337 16.00 0.19 -20.28
C LYS A 337 16.40 1.18 -21.38
N LYS A 338 15.41 1.70 -22.11
CA LYS A 338 15.56 3.03 -22.69
C LYS A 338 15.73 3.98 -21.49
N GLY A 339 16.94 4.47 -21.26
CA GLY A 339 17.25 5.50 -20.27
C GLY A 339 16.65 6.87 -20.63
N GLY A 340 15.43 6.90 -21.16
CA GLY A 340 14.72 8.10 -21.62
C GLY A 340 13.64 8.59 -20.65
N SER A 341 13.33 7.84 -19.59
CA SER A 341 12.56 8.35 -18.46
C SER A 341 13.52 9.00 -17.48
N MET A 342 13.42 10.30 -17.29
CA MET A 342 14.23 11.05 -16.34
C MET A 342 13.79 10.66 -14.92
N GLN A 343 14.31 9.55 -14.40
CA GLN A 343 14.07 9.14 -13.01
C GLN A 343 14.65 10.23 -12.11
N THR A 344 13.77 10.94 -11.40
CA THR A 344 14.16 12.05 -10.52
C THR A 344 14.73 11.54 -9.20
N VAL A 345 15.49 12.40 -8.52
CA VAL A 345 16.04 12.11 -7.19
C VAL A 345 14.91 11.82 -6.18
N SER A 346 13.81 12.57 -6.23
CA SER A 346 12.63 12.36 -5.37
C SER A 346 12.00 10.99 -5.53
N SER A 347 11.92 10.48 -6.77
CA SER A 347 11.32 9.18 -7.09
C SER A 347 12.17 8.04 -6.55
N GLN A 348 13.48 8.08 -6.82
CA GLN A 348 14.42 7.09 -6.30
C GLN A 348 14.46 7.09 -4.77
N PHE A 349 14.43 8.27 -4.15
CA PHE A 349 14.39 8.41 -2.70
C PHE A 349 13.12 7.80 -2.09
N ARG A 350 11.95 8.07 -2.69
CA ARG A 350 10.65 7.51 -2.27
C ARG A 350 10.62 5.98 -2.36
N GLU A 351 11.14 5.40 -3.44
CA GLU A 351 11.24 3.95 -3.61
C GLU A 351 12.12 3.31 -2.54
N ASN A 352 13.32 3.87 -2.32
CA ASN A 352 14.26 3.39 -1.31
C ASN A 352 13.69 3.49 0.10
N LEU A 353 13.03 4.60 0.42
CA LEU A 353 12.38 4.79 1.72
C LEU A 353 11.21 3.82 1.89
N HIS A 354 10.44 3.53 0.84
CA HIS A 354 9.37 2.53 0.91
C HIS A 354 9.93 1.14 1.23
N LYS A 355 10.99 0.71 0.54
CA LYS A 355 11.67 -0.56 0.83
C LYS A 355 12.18 -0.63 2.27
N LEU A 356 12.79 0.46 2.76
CA LEU A 356 13.23 0.57 4.15
C LEU A 356 12.06 0.39 5.13
N MET A 357 10.95 1.11 4.91
CA MET A 357 9.79 1.01 5.78
C MET A 357 9.16 -0.39 5.79
N THR A 358 9.12 -1.07 4.64
CA THR A 358 8.64 -2.46 4.53
C THR A 358 9.53 -3.41 5.32
N ASN A 359 10.86 -3.25 5.23
CA ASN A 359 11.81 -4.05 6.00
C ASN A 359 11.69 -3.78 7.51
N LEU A 360 11.50 -2.52 7.93
CA LEU A 360 11.31 -2.21 9.36
C LEU A 360 10.03 -2.84 9.91
N ARG A 361 8.92 -2.79 9.15
CA ARG A 361 7.63 -3.38 9.52
C ARG A 361 7.66 -4.91 9.64
N SER A 362 8.57 -5.59 8.94
CA SER A 362 8.74 -7.05 9.04
C SER A 362 9.62 -7.48 10.21
N THR A 363 10.26 -6.54 10.91
CA THR A 363 11.13 -6.81 12.07
C THR A 363 10.46 -6.42 13.38
N HIS A 364 11.04 -6.89 14.50
CA HIS A 364 10.65 -6.45 15.83
C HIS A 364 11.47 -5.21 16.24
N PRO A 365 10.88 -4.00 16.31
CA PRO A 365 11.65 -2.79 16.52
C PRO A 365 12.01 -2.58 17.99
N HIS A 366 13.22 -2.07 18.21
CA HIS A 366 13.69 -1.58 19.52
C HIS A 366 14.09 -0.11 19.36
N PHE A 367 13.52 0.77 20.20
CA PHE A 367 13.69 2.21 20.07
C PHE A 367 14.65 2.77 21.12
N VAL A 368 15.57 3.64 20.69
CA VAL A 368 16.40 4.49 21.54
C VAL A 368 16.13 5.94 21.18
N ARG A 369 15.67 6.75 22.14
CA ARG A 369 15.36 8.17 21.93
C ARG A 369 16.47 9.05 22.50
N CYS A 370 17.33 9.55 21.62
CA CYS A 370 18.38 10.51 21.97
C CYS A 370 17.78 11.91 22.11
N LEU A 371 18.20 12.66 23.13
CA LEU A 371 17.79 14.05 23.36
C LEU A 371 19.00 14.97 23.28
N ILE A 372 18.87 16.08 22.56
CA ILE A 372 19.91 17.10 22.46
C ILE A 372 19.87 17.94 23.75
N PRO A 373 20.96 17.99 24.52
CA PRO A 373 20.97 18.72 25.78
C PRO A 373 21.12 20.23 25.59
N ASN A 374 21.85 20.68 24.57
CA ASN A 374 22.03 22.10 24.23
C ASN A 374 22.53 22.24 22.78
N GLU A 375 22.31 23.40 22.15
CA GLU A 375 22.75 23.68 20.77
C GLU A 375 24.24 24.05 20.69
N SER A 376 24.82 24.54 21.80
CA SER A 376 26.23 24.93 21.88
C SER A 376 27.21 23.75 21.87
N LYS A 377 26.71 22.51 21.87
CA LYS A 377 27.49 21.26 21.97
C LYS A 377 28.41 21.19 23.20
N THR A 378 28.06 21.92 24.27
CA THR A 378 28.86 21.97 25.50
C THR A 378 28.50 20.80 26.43
N PRO A 379 29.45 19.95 26.83
CA PRO A 379 29.16 18.83 27.73
C PRO A 379 28.70 19.33 29.10
N GLY A 380 27.69 18.68 29.68
CA GLY A 380 27.16 19.00 31.02
C GLY A 380 26.19 20.20 31.07
N LEU A 381 26.06 20.98 30.00
CA LEU A 381 25.05 22.04 29.89
C LEU A 381 23.72 21.44 29.42
N MET A 382 22.60 21.83 30.06
CA MET A 382 21.27 21.34 29.72
C MET A 382 20.29 22.52 29.59
N GLU A 383 19.69 22.66 28.42
CA GLU A 383 18.68 23.68 28.11
C GLU A 383 17.28 23.11 28.28
N ASN A 384 16.64 23.45 29.40
CA ASN A 384 15.35 22.86 29.78
C ASN A 384 14.24 23.09 28.74
N PHE A 385 14.16 24.27 28.13
CA PHE A 385 13.11 24.56 27.15
C PHE A 385 13.25 23.70 25.89
N LEU A 386 14.48 23.55 25.38
CA LEU A 386 14.81 22.70 24.24
C LEU A 386 14.45 21.23 24.52
N VAL A 387 14.76 20.74 25.72
CA VAL A 387 14.48 19.34 26.10
C VAL A 387 12.99 19.11 26.31
N ILE A 388 12.27 20.04 26.94
CA ILE A 388 10.81 19.97 27.09
C ILE A 388 10.13 19.93 25.73
N HIS A 389 10.59 20.75 24.78
CA HIS A 389 10.08 20.75 23.42
C HIS A 389 10.29 19.37 22.76
N GLN A 390 11.50 18.81 22.81
CA GLN A 390 11.79 17.48 22.27
C GLN A 390 10.96 16.37 22.91
N LEU A 391 10.77 16.39 24.24
CA LEU A 391 9.97 15.39 24.96
C LEU A 391 8.50 15.36 24.51
N ARG A 392 7.95 16.53 24.15
CA ARG A 392 6.57 16.66 23.64
C ARG A 392 6.49 16.20 22.19
N CYS A 393 7.34 16.73 21.31
CA CYS A 393 7.31 16.41 19.89
C CYS A 393 7.61 14.93 19.61
N ASN A 394 8.57 14.32 20.30
CA ASN A 394 8.93 12.92 20.09
C ASN A 394 7.89 11.93 20.65
N GLY A 395 6.82 12.39 21.31
CA GLY A 395 5.79 11.55 21.93
C GLY A 395 6.29 10.71 23.10
N VAL A 396 7.36 11.16 23.78
CA VAL A 396 8.00 10.41 24.88
C VAL A 396 7.05 10.30 26.08
N LEU A 397 6.30 11.38 26.39
CA LEU A 397 5.36 11.39 27.50
C LEU A 397 4.21 10.40 27.27
N GLU A 398 3.67 10.36 26.05
CA GLU A 398 2.62 9.44 25.63
C GLU A 398 3.15 8.00 25.62
N GLY A 399 4.38 7.78 25.14
CA GLY A 399 5.09 6.50 25.21
C GLY A 399 5.21 5.97 26.64
N ILE A 400 5.63 6.81 27.59
CA ILE A 400 5.73 6.42 29.01
C ILE A 400 4.35 6.13 29.59
N ARG A 401 3.33 6.92 29.25
CA ARG A 401 1.95 6.70 29.74
C ARG A 401 1.40 5.35 29.29
N ILE A 402 1.62 4.95 28.03
CA ILE A 402 1.15 3.64 27.55
C ILE A 402 1.95 2.50 28.17
N CYS A 403 3.29 2.60 28.23
CA CYS A 403 4.12 1.55 28.83
C CYS A 403 3.83 1.33 30.32
N ARG A 404 3.46 2.40 31.04
CA ARG A 404 3.10 2.32 32.47
C ARG A 404 1.71 1.71 32.68
N LYS A 405 0.74 2.01 31.81
CA LYS A 405 -0.62 1.47 31.92
C LYS A 405 -0.75 0.06 31.33
N GLY A 406 -0.03 -0.20 30.25
CA GLY A 406 -0.05 -1.46 29.51
C GLY A 406 0.93 -2.50 30.06
N PHE A 407 1.17 -3.53 29.24
CA PHE A 407 1.96 -4.70 29.57
C PHE A 407 3.00 -4.95 28.46
N PRO A 408 4.13 -4.22 28.46
CA PRO A 408 5.07 -4.19 27.34
C PRO A 408 5.83 -5.51 27.11
N SER A 409 5.82 -6.43 28.09
CA SER A 409 6.49 -7.73 27.97
C SER A 409 5.46 -8.84 27.81
N ARG A 410 5.66 -9.73 26.83
CA ARG A 410 4.73 -10.84 26.57
C ARG A 410 5.47 -12.13 26.21
N ILE A 411 4.97 -13.26 26.70
CA ILE A 411 5.55 -14.59 26.46
C ILE A 411 4.44 -15.58 26.12
N ILE A 412 4.68 -16.44 25.12
CA ILE A 412 3.75 -17.52 24.75
C ILE A 412 3.68 -18.54 25.88
N TYR A 413 2.49 -19.10 26.16
CA TYR A 413 2.31 -20.01 27.30
C TYR A 413 3.24 -21.23 27.30
N ALA A 414 3.54 -21.80 26.12
CA ALA A 414 4.46 -22.94 26.00
C ALA A 414 5.87 -22.57 26.50
N ASP A 415 6.40 -21.45 26.03
CA ASP A 415 7.71 -20.93 26.43
C ASP A 415 7.72 -20.54 27.90
N PHE A 416 6.67 -19.87 28.38
CA PHE A 416 6.56 -19.46 29.78
C PHE A 416 6.60 -20.69 30.71
N LYS A 417 5.77 -21.69 30.43
CA LYS A 417 5.75 -22.96 31.16
C LYS A 417 7.12 -23.64 31.12
N GLN A 418 7.73 -23.78 29.94
CA GLN A 418 9.02 -24.44 29.81
C GLN A 418 10.14 -23.70 30.56
N ARG A 419 10.15 -22.36 30.49
CA ARG A 419 11.18 -21.51 31.06
C ARG A 419 11.11 -21.43 32.58
N TYR A 420 9.91 -21.28 33.14
CA TYR A 420 9.71 -21.03 34.57
C TYR A 420 9.26 -22.26 35.38
N LYS A 421 9.01 -23.43 34.76
CA LYS A 421 8.72 -24.68 35.50
C LYS A 421 9.75 -25.00 36.58
N VAL A 422 11.01 -24.61 36.40
CA VAL A 422 12.08 -24.82 37.38
C VAL A 422 11.87 -24.07 38.70
N LEU A 423 11.10 -22.96 38.69
CA LEU A 423 10.81 -22.19 39.90
C LEU A 423 9.98 -23.01 40.89
N ASN A 424 8.99 -23.77 40.39
CA ASN A 424 8.13 -24.61 41.21
C ASN A 424 7.64 -25.84 40.44
N ALA A 425 8.44 -26.91 40.45
CA ALA A 425 8.13 -28.14 39.73
C ALA A 425 6.92 -28.90 40.29
N SER A 426 6.59 -28.73 41.58
CA SER A 426 5.50 -29.44 42.26
C SER A 426 4.09 -29.03 41.81
N VAL A 427 3.96 -27.84 41.20
CA VAL A 427 2.65 -27.28 40.82
C VAL A 427 2.07 -27.94 39.56
N ILE A 428 2.94 -28.53 38.73
CA ILE A 428 2.55 -29.22 37.49
C ILE A 428 2.80 -30.72 37.69
N PRO A 429 1.74 -31.54 37.90
CA PRO A 429 1.88 -32.99 38.10
C PRO A 429 2.63 -33.66 36.94
N GLU A 430 3.60 -34.53 37.25
CA GLU A 430 4.31 -35.29 36.23
C GLU A 430 3.38 -36.31 35.55
N GLY A 431 3.41 -36.36 34.21
CA GLY A 431 2.68 -37.36 33.41
C GLY A 431 1.23 -37.01 33.04
N GLN A 432 0.64 -35.91 33.55
CA GLN A 432 -0.66 -35.43 33.08
C GLN A 432 -0.51 -34.31 32.05
N PHE A 433 -1.17 -34.47 30.90
CA PHE A 433 -1.27 -33.40 29.92
C PHE A 433 -2.12 -32.26 30.49
N MET A 434 -1.47 -31.19 30.90
CA MET A 434 -2.11 -29.96 31.34
C MET A 434 -1.92 -28.89 30.27
N ASP A 435 -3.05 -28.28 29.88
CA ASP A 435 -3.08 -27.13 28.97
C ASP A 435 -2.08 -26.05 29.41
N ASN A 436 -1.35 -25.48 28.44
CA ASN A 436 -0.23 -24.59 28.71
C ASN A 436 -0.69 -23.30 29.40
N LYS A 437 -1.89 -22.81 29.09
CA LYS A 437 -2.49 -21.66 29.77
C LYS A 437 -2.76 -21.96 31.24
N LYS A 438 -3.50 -23.03 31.53
CA LYS A 438 -3.79 -23.46 32.92
C LYS A 438 -2.52 -23.76 33.72
N ALA A 439 -1.52 -24.37 33.09
CA ALA A 439 -0.23 -24.63 33.72
C ALA A 439 0.49 -23.32 34.09
N SER A 440 0.47 -22.34 33.19
CA SER A 440 1.05 -21.01 33.43
C SER A 440 0.31 -20.23 34.51
N GLU A 441 -1.03 -20.31 34.54
CA GLU A 441 -1.89 -19.72 35.58
C GLU A 441 -1.56 -20.27 36.97
N LYS A 442 -1.46 -21.60 37.09
CA LYS A 442 -1.08 -22.25 38.36
C LYS A 442 0.35 -21.91 38.76
N LEU A 443 1.29 -21.89 37.81
CA LEU A 443 2.69 -21.57 38.08
C LEU A 443 2.81 -20.14 38.62
N LEU A 444 2.23 -19.14 37.95
CA LEU A 444 2.25 -17.75 38.41
C LEU A 444 1.52 -17.58 39.73
N GLY A 445 0.38 -18.23 39.93
CA GLY A 445 -0.34 -18.19 41.21
C GLY A 445 0.39 -18.88 42.37
N SER A 446 1.41 -19.70 42.09
CA SER A 446 2.26 -20.33 43.11
C SER A 446 3.48 -19.50 43.49
N ILE A 447 3.81 -18.49 42.69
CA ILE A 447 4.93 -17.58 42.90
C ILE A 447 4.36 -16.33 43.56
N ASP A 448 5.05 -15.79 44.56
CA ASP A 448 4.62 -14.60 45.28
C ASP A 448 4.85 -13.34 44.42
N VAL A 449 3.98 -13.12 43.44
CA VAL A 449 3.98 -11.96 42.54
C VAL A 449 2.63 -11.25 42.57
N ASN A 450 2.67 -9.93 42.42
CA ASN A 450 1.47 -9.12 42.38
C ASN A 450 0.62 -9.43 41.14
N HIS A 451 -0.64 -9.79 41.35
CA HIS A 451 -1.58 -10.22 40.31
C HIS A 451 -2.06 -9.07 39.40
N ASP A 452 -1.80 -7.82 39.79
CA ASP A 452 -2.05 -6.64 38.94
C ASP A 452 -0.93 -6.36 37.93
N ASP A 453 0.23 -6.99 38.10
CA ASP A 453 1.41 -6.75 37.28
C ASP A 453 1.52 -7.74 36.11
N TYR A 454 0.57 -8.66 35.98
CA TYR A 454 0.42 -9.51 34.80
C TYR A 454 -1.05 -9.70 34.40
N LYS A 455 -1.28 -10.06 33.13
CA LYS A 455 -2.60 -10.43 32.59
C LYS A 455 -2.49 -11.62 31.64
N PHE A 456 -3.54 -12.44 31.63
CA PHE A 456 -3.64 -13.60 30.75
C PHE A 456 -4.40 -13.24 29.49
N GLY A 457 -3.76 -13.42 28.33
CA GLY A 457 -4.39 -13.38 27.03
C GLY A 457 -4.96 -14.74 26.60
N HIS A 458 -5.34 -14.86 25.34
CA HIS A 458 -5.76 -16.12 24.73
C HIS A 458 -4.59 -17.09 24.52
N THR A 459 -3.45 -16.61 24.02
CA THR A 459 -2.27 -17.44 23.67
C THR A 459 -1.00 -17.05 24.43
N LYS A 460 -0.97 -15.85 25.02
CA LYS A 460 0.21 -15.29 25.70
C LYS A 460 -0.13 -14.79 27.10
N VAL A 461 0.89 -14.72 27.94
CA VAL A 461 0.86 -13.99 29.21
C VAL A 461 1.61 -12.66 29.05
N PHE A 462 1.04 -11.61 29.63
CA PHE A 462 1.47 -10.23 29.53
C PHE A 462 1.95 -9.73 30.89
N PHE A 463 3.06 -9.00 30.93
CA PHE A 463 3.71 -8.51 32.14
C PHE A 463 3.95 -7.01 32.06
N LYS A 464 3.80 -6.33 33.20
CA LYS A 464 4.28 -4.96 33.35
C LYS A 464 5.81 -4.93 33.34
N ALA A 465 6.36 -3.75 33.05
CA ALA A 465 7.79 -3.52 33.10
C ALA A 465 8.37 -3.90 34.47
N GLY A 466 9.49 -4.61 34.48
CA GLY A 466 10.20 -5.04 35.69
C GLY A 466 9.83 -6.44 36.20
N LEU A 467 8.54 -6.85 36.15
CA LEU A 467 8.11 -8.15 36.71
C LEU A 467 8.82 -9.34 36.05
N LEU A 468 9.03 -9.29 34.73
CA LEU A 468 9.75 -10.34 34.03
C LEU A 468 11.22 -10.46 34.49
N GLY A 469 11.85 -9.34 34.82
CA GLY A 469 13.21 -9.32 35.36
C GLY A 469 13.28 -10.01 36.73
N VAL A 470 12.30 -9.77 37.60
CA VAL A 470 12.19 -10.46 38.90
C VAL A 470 12.02 -11.96 38.70
N LEU A 471 11.19 -12.40 37.76
CA LEU A 471 11.02 -13.82 37.45
C LEU A 471 12.31 -14.48 36.91
N GLU A 472 13.09 -13.77 36.09
CA GLU A 472 14.40 -14.25 35.63
C GLU A 472 15.41 -14.32 36.79
N GLU A 473 15.44 -13.34 37.69
CA GLU A 473 16.35 -13.35 38.85
C GLU A 473 16.07 -14.55 39.78
N MET A 474 14.80 -14.77 40.13
CA MET A 474 14.38 -15.95 40.91
C MET A 474 14.76 -17.27 40.22
N ARG A 475 14.70 -17.29 38.88
CA ARG A 475 15.03 -18.46 38.07
C ARG A 475 16.53 -18.70 38.05
N ASP A 476 17.33 -17.65 37.88
CA ASP A 476 18.78 -17.72 37.86
C ASP A 476 19.34 -18.20 39.20
N GLU A 477 18.76 -17.79 40.33
CA GLU A 477 19.12 -18.31 41.64
C GLU A 477 18.91 -19.83 41.76
N LYS A 478 17.75 -20.32 41.29
CA LYS A 478 17.46 -21.77 41.27
C LYS A 478 18.37 -22.53 40.30
N LEU A 479 18.60 -21.97 39.12
CA LEU A 479 19.49 -22.56 38.12
C LEU A 479 20.93 -22.59 38.62
N ALA A 480 21.43 -21.55 39.30
CA ALA A 480 22.77 -21.53 39.87
C ALA A 480 23.01 -22.70 40.83
N SER A 481 22.03 -23.01 41.69
CA SER A 481 22.10 -24.18 42.58
C SER A 481 22.16 -25.50 41.80
N LEU A 482 21.28 -25.69 40.81
CA LEU A 482 21.21 -26.94 40.03
C LEU A 482 22.44 -27.13 39.13
N VAL A 483 22.84 -26.08 38.43
CA VAL A 483 24.04 -26.05 37.59
C VAL A 483 25.28 -26.30 38.44
N GLY A 484 25.36 -25.76 39.66
CA GLY A 484 26.44 -26.06 40.62
C GLY A 484 26.56 -27.56 40.92
N MET A 485 25.43 -28.25 41.13
CA MET A 485 25.40 -29.71 41.35
C MET A 485 25.87 -30.48 40.11
N VAL A 486 25.39 -30.10 38.92
CA VAL A 486 25.80 -30.73 37.65
C VAL A 486 27.29 -30.50 37.40
N GLN A 487 27.78 -29.28 37.58
CA GLN A 487 29.20 -28.94 37.47
C GLN A 487 30.06 -29.76 38.44
N ALA A 488 29.61 -29.97 39.67
CA ALA A 488 30.31 -30.82 40.64
C ALA A 488 30.39 -32.28 40.18
N LEU A 489 29.31 -32.83 39.62
CA LEU A 489 29.28 -34.17 39.04
C LEU A 489 30.19 -34.28 37.81
N SER A 490 30.14 -33.32 36.89
CA SER A 490 31.00 -33.28 35.69
C SER A 490 32.48 -33.16 36.06
N ARG A 491 32.83 -32.27 37.00
CA ARG A 491 34.20 -32.14 37.53
C ARG A 491 34.65 -33.42 38.21
N GLY A 492 33.78 -34.05 39.01
CA GLY A 492 34.04 -35.34 39.64
C GLY A 492 34.27 -36.46 38.62
N PHE A 493 33.46 -36.53 37.57
CA PHE A 493 33.62 -37.49 36.47
C PHE A 493 34.93 -37.30 35.71
N LEU A 494 35.23 -36.05 35.31
CA LEU A 494 36.49 -35.70 34.63
C LEU A 494 37.69 -36.06 35.51
N MET A 495 37.66 -35.71 36.79
CA MET A 495 38.78 -35.99 37.69
C MET A 495 38.94 -37.47 37.99
N ARG A 496 37.86 -38.25 38.10
CA ARG A 496 37.96 -39.72 38.25
C ARG A 496 38.59 -40.35 37.01
N ARG A 497 38.18 -39.94 35.80
CA ARG A 497 38.80 -40.42 34.55
C ARG A 497 40.28 -40.05 34.48
N GLU A 498 40.61 -38.81 34.83
CA GLU A 498 42.01 -38.37 34.83
C GLU A 498 42.83 -39.08 35.91
N PHE A 499 42.25 -39.34 37.09
CA PHE A 499 42.88 -40.12 38.15
C PHE A 499 43.14 -41.56 37.73
N THR A 500 42.21 -42.22 37.03
CA THR A 500 42.45 -43.55 36.46
C THR A 500 43.64 -43.54 35.50
N LYS A 501 43.73 -42.55 34.59
CA LYS A 501 44.91 -42.39 33.72
C LYS A 501 46.20 -42.15 34.52
N MET A 502 46.14 -41.38 35.61
CA MET A 502 47.30 -41.15 36.48
C MET A 502 47.75 -42.45 37.17
N MET A 503 46.81 -43.29 37.61
CA MET A 503 47.10 -44.61 38.20
C MET A 503 47.67 -45.57 37.16
N GLU A 504 47.08 -45.65 35.98
CA GLU A 504 47.61 -46.44 34.85
C GLU A 504 49.02 -46.00 34.47
N ARG A 505 49.29 -44.68 34.43
CA ARG A 505 50.65 -44.14 34.22
C ARG A 505 51.60 -44.58 35.32
N ARG A 506 51.18 -44.55 36.59
CA ARG A 506 52.00 -44.98 37.72
C ARG A 506 52.40 -46.46 37.61
N ASP A 507 51.43 -47.33 37.33
CA ASP A 507 51.69 -48.78 37.22
C ASP A 507 52.48 -49.12 35.95
N SER A 508 52.26 -48.38 34.86
CA SER A 508 53.08 -48.45 33.65
C SER A 508 54.53 -48.08 33.94
N VAL A 509 54.78 -47.03 34.74
CA VAL A 509 56.14 -46.63 35.14
C VAL A 509 56.85 -47.77 35.90
N PHE A 510 56.18 -48.44 36.85
CA PHE A 510 56.77 -49.59 37.55
C PHE A 510 57.06 -50.76 36.61
N SER A 511 56.13 -51.08 35.72
CA SER A 511 56.29 -52.14 34.72
C SER A 511 57.46 -51.84 33.78
N ILE A 512 57.59 -50.60 33.30
CA ILE A 512 58.71 -50.15 32.47
C ILE A 512 60.02 -50.27 33.24
N GLN A 513 60.10 -49.75 34.47
CA GLN A 513 61.31 -49.83 35.29
C GLN A 513 61.76 -51.27 35.54
N TYR A 514 60.82 -52.16 35.88
CA TYR A 514 61.11 -53.58 36.11
C TYR A 514 61.56 -54.28 34.83
N ASN A 515 60.86 -54.05 33.70
CA ASN A 515 61.20 -54.65 32.42
C ASN A 515 62.56 -54.16 31.91
N ILE A 516 62.90 -52.88 32.06
CA ILE A 516 64.23 -52.36 31.71
C ILE A 516 65.31 -53.04 32.55
N ARG A 517 65.12 -53.16 33.87
CA ARG A 517 66.08 -53.87 34.74
C ARG A 517 66.24 -55.34 34.36
N SER A 518 65.13 -56.04 34.13
CA SER A 518 65.13 -57.45 33.71
C SER A 518 65.79 -57.63 32.34
N PHE A 519 65.47 -56.78 31.36
CA PHE A 519 66.10 -56.80 30.05
C PHE A 519 67.61 -56.54 30.14
N MET A 520 68.05 -55.59 30.97
CA MET A 520 69.48 -55.32 31.17
C MET A 520 70.23 -56.53 31.74
N ASN A 521 69.59 -57.35 32.57
CA ASN A 521 70.15 -58.60 33.08
C ASN A 521 70.17 -59.73 32.04
N VAL A 522 69.13 -59.81 31.21
CA VAL A 522 68.90 -60.95 30.31
C VAL A 522 69.46 -60.71 28.89
N LYS A 523 69.69 -59.46 28.46
CA LYS A 523 70.17 -59.13 27.10
C LYS A 523 71.52 -59.76 26.75
N THR A 524 72.37 -60.04 27.74
CA THR A 524 73.67 -60.68 27.55
C THR A 524 73.61 -62.21 27.65
N TRP A 525 72.48 -62.78 28.12
CA TRP A 525 72.32 -64.22 28.34
C TRP A 525 72.27 -64.99 27.01
N PRO A 526 73.11 -66.03 26.80
CA PRO A 526 73.20 -66.76 25.53
C PRO A 526 71.88 -67.37 25.06
N TRP A 527 71.08 -67.94 25.97
CA TRP A 527 69.77 -68.53 25.65
C TRP A 527 68.75 -67.49 25.17
N MET A 528 68.76 -66.26 25.73
CA MET A 528 67.88 -65.20 25.26
C MET A 528 68.29 -64.68 23.87
N LYS A 529 69.59 -64.59 23.59
CA LYS A 529 70.09 -64.24 22.25
C LYS A 529 69.67 -65.27 21.20
N LEU A 530 69.67 -66.56 21.56
CA LEU A 530 69.16 -67.64 20.70
C LEU A 530 67.65 -67.49 20.48
N TYR A 531 66.88 -67.26 21.55
CA TYR A 531 65.43 -67.03 21.45
C TYR A 531 65.09 -65.82 20.57
N PHE A 532 65.80 -64.69 20.68
CA PHE A 532 65.58 -63.53 19.80
C PHE A 532 65.88 -63.81 18.32
N LYS A 533 66.80 -64.73 18.00
CA LYS A 533 67.07 -65.16 16.62
C LYS A 533 66.01 -66.12 16.09
N ILE A 534 65.41 -66.96 16.96
CA ILE A 534 64.43 -67.97 16.57
C ILE A 534 63.00 -67.40 16.55
N LYS A 535 62.65 -66.49 17.47
CA LYS A 535 61.29 -65.94 17.63
C LYS A 535 60.70 -65.34 16.34
N PRO A 536 61.42 -64.54 15.53
CA PRO A 536 60.89 -64.01 14.27
C PRO A 536 60.63 -65.07 13.19
N LEU A 537 61.24 -66.26 13.31
CA LEU A 537 61.07 -67.39 12.39
C LEU A 537 59.85 -68.25 12.76
N LEU A 538 59.22 -67.99 13.91
CA LEU A 538 58.02 -68.68 14.38
C LEU A 538 56.78 -67.85 13.98
N GLN A 539 56.35 -67.97 12.73
CA GLN A 539 55.05 -67.47 12.26
C GLN A 539 53.95 -68.45 12.66
N SER A 540 53.00 -68.07 13.53
CA SER A 540 51.71 -68.79 13.53
C SER A 540 50.57 -68.15 14.32
N ALA A 541 50.80 -67.47 15.46
CA ALA A 541 49.68 -67.07 16.33
C ALA A 541 49.33 -65.57 16.32
N GLU A 542 50.32 -64.69 16.18
CA GLU A 542 50.10 -63.23 16.30
C GLU A 542 49.48 -62.64 15.01
N THR A 543 49.88 -63.18 13.85
CA THR A 543 49.35 -62.81 12.52
C THR A 543 47.88 -63.17 12.35
N GLU A 544 47.39 -64.25 12.97
CA GLU A 544 45.99 -64.66 12.88
C GLU A 544 45.07 -63.73 13.67
N LYS A 545 45.52 -63.28 14.84
CA LYS A 545 44.80 -62.32 15.69
C LYS A 545 44.77 -60.92 15.06
N GLU A 546 45.86 -60.50 14.43
CA GLU A 546 45.90 -59.26 13.64
C GLU A 546 44.98 -59.32 12.42
N LEU A 547 44.94 -60.45 11.71
CA LEU A 547 44.04 -60.65 10.57
C LEU A 547 42.55 -60.59 10.99
N ALA A 548 42.20 -61.15 12.15
CA ALA A 548 40.85 -61.09 12.69
C ALA A 548 40.43 -59.65 13.05
N ASN A 549 41.29 -58.90 13.76
CA ASN A 549 41.03 -57.48 14.07
C ASN A 549 40.96 -56.61 12.80
N MET A 550 41.81 -56.88 11.81
CA MET A 550 41.77 -56.17 10.52
C MET A 550 40.48 -56.44 9.77
N LYS A 551 39.95 -57.68 9.79
CA LYS A 551 38.65 -58.00 9.21
C LYS A 551 37.51 -57.26 9.89
N GLU A 552 37.46 -57.27 11.22
CA GLU A 552 36.41 -56.57 11.97
C GLU A 552 36.44 -55.05 11.70
N ASN A 553 37.63 -54.44 11.72
CA ASN A 553 37.79 -53.02 11.39
C ASN A 553 37.41 -52.71 9.94
N TYR A 554 37.77 -53.58 9.00
CA TYR A 554 37.41 -53.43 7.60
C TYR A 554 35.90 -53.48 7.40
N GLU A 555 35.22 -54.46 7.98
CA GLU A 555 33.75 -54.61 7.90
C GLU A 555 33.02 -53.43 8.53
N LYS A 556 33.49 -52.96 9.70
CA LYS A 556 32.92 -51.79 10.36
C LYS A 556 33.11 -50.52 9.53
N MET A 557 34.31 -50.30 9.00
CA MET A 557 34.62 -49.13 8.17
C MET A 557 33.83 -49.15 6.85
N GLN A 558 33.66 -50.33 6.26
CA GLN A 558 32.82 -50.50 5.07
C GLN A 558 31.35 -50.17 5.37
N THR A 559 30.82 -50.63 6.51
CA THR A 559 29.45 -50.34 6.93
C THR A 559 29.22 -48.85 7.20
N ASP A 560 30.15 -48.20 7.91
CA ASP A 560 30.07 -46.78 8.24
C ASP A 560 30.23 -45.91 6.98
N LEU A 561 31.11 -46.29 6.05
CA LEU A 561 31.27 -45.62 4.77
C LEU A 561 30.00 -45.70 3.93
N THR A 562 29.37 -46.87 3.83
CA THR A 562 28.10 -47.04 3.09
C THR A 562 26.99 -46.16 3.66
N LYS A 563 26.85 -46.11 5.00
CA LYS A 563 25.87 -45.24 5.67
C LYS A 563 26.17 -43.76 5.43
N ALA A 564 27.44 -43.35 5.51
CA ALA A 564 27.84 -41.98 5.27
C ALA A 564 27.60 -41.54 3.82
N LEU A 565 27.88 -42.41 2.84
CA LEU A 565 27.64 -42.15 1.42
C LEU A 565 26.13 -42.05 1.12
N ALA A 566 25.31 -42.93 1.70
CA ALA A 566 23.86 -42.86 1.55
C ALA A 566 23.30 -41.53 2.11
N LYS A 567 23.73 -41.13 3.31
CA LYS A 567 23.31 -39.87 3.92
C LYS A 567 23.81 -38.65 3.16
N LYS A 568 25.04 -38.70 2.61
CA LYS A 568 25.59 -37.65 1.76
C LYS A 568 24.72 -37.46 0.51
N LYS A 569 24.35 -38.56 -0.16
CA LYS A 569 23.50 -38.53 -1.36
C LYS A 569 22.13 -37.92 -1.07
N GLU A 570 21.48 -38.32 0.02
CA GLU A 570 20.19 -37.75 0.47
C GLU A 570 20.28 -36.23 0.70
N LEU A 571 21.36 -35.76 1.33
CA LEU A 571 21.57 -34.33 1.58
C LEU A 571 21.90 -33.56 0.31
N GLU A 572 22.66 -34.14 -0.62
CA GLU A 572 22.96 -33.54 -1.93
C GLU A 572 21.68 -33.38 -2.76
N GLU A 573 20.79 -34.38 -2.79
CA GLU A 573 19.49 -34.29 -3.46
C GLU A 573 18.62 -33.17 -2.87
N LYS A 574 18.54 -33.07 -1.53
CA LYS A 574 17.83 -31.98 -0.85
C LYS A 574 18.43 -30.61 -1.17
N MET A 575 19.76 -30.51 -1.23
CA MET A 575 20.45 -29.26 -1.56
C MET A 575 20.18 -28.83 -3.01
N VAL A 576 20.12 -29.77 -3.96
CA VAL A 576 19.75 -29.49 -5.36
C VAL A 576 18.32 -28.97 -5.44
N SER A 577 17.36 -29.57 -4.72
CA SER A 577 15.98 -29.09 -4.66
C SER A 577 15.89 -27.65 -4.18
N LEU A 578 16.59 -27.30 -3.09
CA LEU A 578 16.61 -25.93 -2.56
C LEU A 578 17.28 -24.93 -3.52
N LEU A 579 18.33 -25.35 -4.23
CA LEU A 579 18.96 -24.51 -5.24
C LEU A 579 18.05 -24.27 -6.45
N GLN A 580 17.26 -25.28 -6.84
CA GLN A 580 16.26 -25.14 -7.89
C GLN A 580 15.14 -24.18 -7.47
N GLU A 581 14.56 -24.36 -6.27
CA GLU A 581 13.54 -23.44 -5.74
C GLU A 581 14.04 -21.99 -5.69
N ARG A 582 15.29 -21.78 -5.26
CA ARG A 582 15.92 -20.45 -5.29
C ARG A 582 16.04 -19.90 -6.71
N SER A 583 16.40 -20.75 -7.68
CA SER A 583 16.50 -20.35 -9.09
C SER A 583 15.13 -20.00 -9.67
N ASP A 584 14.10 -20.78 -9.36
CA ASP A 584 12.74 -20.55 -9.84
C ASP A 584 12.17 -19.26 -9.25
N LEU A 585 12.38 -19.00 -7.95
CA LEU A 585 12.03 -17.72 -7.32
C LEU A 585 12.79 -16.55 -7.94
N ALA A 586 14.08 -16.70 -8.26
CA ALA A 586 14.86 -15.65 -8.92
C ALA A 586 14.33 -15.35 -10.33
N LEU A 587 13.92 -16.38 -11.09
CA LEU A 587 13.28 -16.22 -12.39
C LEU A 587 11.91 -15.55 -12.26
N GLN A 588 11.12 -15.91 -11.25
CA GLN A 588 9.83 -15.27 -10.97
C GLN A 588 10.01 -13.78 -10.64
N VAL A 589 10.96 -13.43 -9.77
CA VAL A 589 11.27 -12.03 -9.44
C VAL A 589 11.74 -11.26 -10.68
N ALA A 590 12.54 -11.88 -11.55
CA ALA A 590 12.96 -11.26 -12.81
C ALA A 590 11.77 -10.99 -13.75
N SER A 591 10.87 -11.97 -13.88
CA SER A 591 9.64 -11.84 -14.68
C SER A 591 8.71 -10.77 -14.11
N ASP A 592 8.52 -10.73 -12.79
CA ASP A 592 7.67 -9.74 -12.13
C ASP A 592 8.28 -8.34 -12.23
N SER A 593 9.60 -8.22 -12.18
CA SER A 593 10.29 -6.95 -12.44
C SER A 593 10.12 -6.48 -13.88
N GLU A 594 10.09 -7.38 -14.87
CA GLU A 594 9.81 -7.04 -16.27
C GLU A 594 8.35 -6.58 -16.45
N ASN A 595 7.39 -7.32 -15.87
CA ASN A 595 5.98 -6.95 -15.85
C ASN A 595 5.75 -5.57 -15.20
N LEU A 596 6.50 -5.27 -14.13
CA LEU A 596 6.44 -3.97 -13.46
C LEU A 596 7.01 -2.86 -14.34
N ASN A 597 8.12 -3.10 -15.05
CA ASN A 597 8.66 -2.15 -16.03
C ASN A 597 7.64 -1.86 -17.15
N ASP A 598 6.94 -2.89 -17.66
CA ASP A 598 5.90 -2.73 -18.67
C ASP A 598 4.68 -1.94 -18.14
N ALA A 599 4.37 -2.09 -16.86
CA ALA A 599 3.34 -1.29 -16.19
C ALA A 599 3.80 0.18 -16.02
N GLU A 600 5.06 0.41 -15.66
CA GLU A 600 5.65 1.74 -15.56
C GLU A 600 5.68 2.46 -16.93
N GLU A 601 6.07 1.79 -18.01
CA GLU A 601 6.06 2.38 -19.36
C GLU A 601 4.64 2.75 -19.80
N ARG A 602 3.65 1.88 -19.51
CA ARG A 602 2.23 2.21 -19.76
C ARG A 602 1.77 3.40 -18.91
N CYS A 603 2.16 3.46 -17.65
CA CYS A 603 1.82 4.57 -16.75
C CYS A 603 2.44 5.89 -17.26
N GLU A 604 3.73 5.89 -17.63
CA GLU A 604 4.39 7.07 -18.20
C GLU A 604 3.75 7.50 -19.53
N GLY A 605 3.37 6.54 -20.38
CA GLY A 605 2.62 6.79 -21.61
C GLY A 605 1.27 7.46 -21.34
N LEU A 606 0.54 7.00 -20.31
CA LEU A 606 -0.72 7.62 -19.88
C LEU A 606 -0.51 9.02 -19.31
N ILE A 607 0.55 9.25 -18.53
CA ILE A 607 0.89 10.58 -18.00
C ILE A 607 1.18 11.55 -19.15
N LYS A 608 1.99 11.15 -20.14
CA LYS A 608 2.25 11.98 -21.33
C LYS A 608 0.96 12.30 -22.10
N SER A 609 0.08 11.31 -22.26
CA SER A 609 -1.23 11.50 -22.90
C SER A 609 -2.12 12.47 -22.10
N LYS A 610 -2.18 12.31 -20.78
CA LYS A 610 -2.89 13.22 -19.86
C LYS A 610 -2.41 14.65 -20.03
N ILE A 611 -1.10 14.89 -20.05
CA ILE A 611 -0.52 16.22 -20.25
C ILE A 611 -0.98 16.84 -21.58
N GLN A 612 -0.97 16.06 -22.67
CA GLN A 612 -1.44 16.53 -23.98
C GLN A 612 -2.94 16.83 -23.99
N LEU A 613 -3.73 16.00 -23.31
CA LEU A 613 -5.17 16.19 -23.18
C LEU A 613 -5.50 17.40 -22.32
N GLU A 614 -4.79 17.65 -21.23
CA GLU A 614 -4.95 18.84 -20.40
C GLU A 614 -4.57 20.12 -21.16
N ALA A 615 -3.49 20.09 -21.94
CA ALA A 615 -3.12 21.22 -22.81
C ALA A 615 -4.20 21.51 -23.86
N LYS A 616 -4.71 20.46 -24.53
CA LYS A 616 -5.82 20.60 -25.49
C LYS A 616 -7.08 21.11 -24.83
N LEU A 617 -7.43 20.58 -23.65
CA LEU A 617 -8.60 21.01 -22.89
C LEU A 617 -8.51 22.51 -22.61
N LYS A 618 -7.37 22.97 -22.07
CA LYS A 618 -7.14 24.38 -21.76
C LYS A 618 -7.26 25.27 -23.00
N GLU A 619 -6.61 24.90 -24.11
CA GLU A 619 -6.72 25.63 -25.38
C GLU A 619 -8.16 25.68 -25.89
N THR A 620 -8.89 24.56 -25.82
CA THR A 620 -10.30 24.52 -26.25
C THR A 620 -11.22 25.31 -25.35
N THR A 621 -10.94 25.38 -24.04
CA THR A 621 -11.70 26.19 -23.08
C THR A 621 -11.46 27.67 -23.31
N GLU A 622 -10.21 28.11 -23.46
CA GLU A 622 -9.88 29.51 -23.79
C GLU A 622 -10.56 29.92 -25.11
N ARG A 623 -10.52 29.05 -26.14
CA ARG A 623 -11.21 29.34 -27.41
C ARG A 623 -12.74 29.36 -27.28
N LEU A 624 -13.31 28.54 -26.41
CA LEU A 624 -14.74 28.54 -26.14
C LEU A 624 -15.15 29.84 -25.44
N GLU A 625 -14.38 30.29 -24.45
CA GLU A 625 -14.61 31.56 -23.75
C GLU A 625 -14.58 32.75 -24.72
N ASP A 626 -13.59 32.80 -25.62
CA ASP A 626 -13.49 33.83 -26.66
C ASP A 626 -14.72 33.83 -27.60
N GLU A 627 -15.19 32.65 -28.03
CA GLU A 627 -16.36 32.50 -28.88
C GLU A 627 -17.67 32.85 -28.13
N GLU A 628 -17.76 32.54 -26.84
CA GLU A 628 -18.88 32.94 -25.98
C GLU A 628 -18.94 34.46 -25.79
N GLU A 629 -17.79 35.12 -25.58
CA GLU A 629 -17.70 36.58 -25.53
C GLU A 629 -18.10 37.19 -26.88
N MET A 630 -17.58 36.67 -27.99
CA MET A 630 -17.96 37.13 -29.33
C MET A 630 -19.46 36.93 -29.61
N ASN A 631 -20.04 35.81 -29.18
CA ASN A 631 -21.47 35.54 -29.34
C ASN A 631 -22.32 36.49 -28.47
N ALA A 632 -21.87 36.81 -27.25
CA ALA A 632 -22.51 37.80 -26.40
C ALA A 632 -22.47 39.20 -27.05
N GLU A 633 -21.33 39.60 -27.62
CA GLU A 633 -21.22 40.84 -28.38
C GLU A 633 -22.13 40.88 -29.62
N LEU A 634 -22.16 39.80 -30.39
CA LEU A 634 -23.03 39.66 -31.56
C LEU A 634 -24.50 39.70 -31.17
N THR A 635 -24.88 39.07 -30.07
CA THR A 635 -26.25 39.10 -29.53
C THR A 635 -26.63 40.50 -29.06
N ALA A 636 -25.71 41.22 -28.42
CA ALA A 636 -25.93 42.61 -28.02
C ALA A 636 -26.08 43.55 -29.24
N LYS A 637 -25.24 43.37 -30.28
CA LYS A 637 -25.36 44.10 -31.55
C LYS A 637 -26.66 43.76 -32.29
N LYS A 638 -27.03 42.47 -32.34
CA LYS A 638 -28.28 42.00 -32.92
C LYS A 638 -29.48 42.66 -32.24
N ARG A 639 -29.49 42.71 -30.91
CA ARG A 639 -30.57 43.36 -30.15
C ARG A 639 -30.68 44.85 -30.47
N LYS A 640 -29.55 45.58 -30.57
CA LYS A 640 -29.57 46.99 -31.01
C LYS A 640 -30.13 47.15 -32.41
N LEU A 641 -29.73 46.30 -33.35
CA LEU A 641 -30.26 46.33 -34.72
C LEU A 641 -31.74 45.95 -34.79
N GLU A 642 -32.20 45.01 -33.96
CA GLU A 642 -33.62 44.66 -33.83
C GLU A 642 -34.42 45.83 -33.24
N ASP A 643 -33.91 46.49 -32.21
CA ASP A 643 -34.51 47.68 -31.61
C ASP A 643 -34.60 48.82 -32.65
N GLU A 644 -33.51 49.14 -33.36
CA GLU A 644 -33.50 50.14 -34.46
C GLU A 644 -34.46 49.76 -35.60
N CYS A 645 -34.52 48.50 -36.00
CA CYS A 645 -35.46 48.05 -37.02
C CYS A 645 -36.91 48.16 -36.55
N SER A 646 -37.18 47.94 -35.26
CA SER A 646 -38.51 48.08 -34.68
C SER A 646 -38.96 49.54 -34.58
N GLU A 647 -38.04 50.45 -34.24
CA GLU A 647 -38.28 51.90 -34.25
C GLU A 647 -38.56 52.39 -35.67
N LEU A 648 -37.73 52.01 -36.64
CA LEU A 648 -37.94 52.35 -38.05
C LEU A 648 -39.27 51.81 -38.59
N LYS A 649 -39.67 50.58 -38.23
CA LYS A 649 -40.98 50.03 -38.59
C LYS A 649 -42.12 50.85 -37.99
N LYS A 650 -42.00 51.22 -36.73
CA LYS A 650 -43.01 52.06 -36.05
C LYS A 650 -43.11 53.44 -36.69
N ASP A 651 -41.98 54.06 -37.02
CA ASP A 651 -41.95 55.34 -37.72
C ASP A 651 -42.57 55.24 -39.11
N ILE A 652 -42.35 54.14 -39.83
CA ILE A 652 -43.01 53.86 -41.11
C ILE A 652 -44.52 53.72 -40.91
N ASP A 653 -44.98 52.92 -39.94
CA ASP A 653 -46.41 52.74 -39.63
C ASP A 653 -47.08 54.07 -39.22
N ASP A 654 -46.41 54.88 -38.40
CA ASP A 654 -46.89 56.20 -37.98
C ASP A 654 -46.94 57.16 -39.19
N LEU A 655 -45.94 57.11 -40.08
CA LEU A 655 -45.93 57.87 -41.33
C LEU A 655 -47.08 57.44 -42.26
N GLU A 656 -47.32 56.14 -42.41
CA GLU A 656 -48.45 55.60 -43.19
C GLU A 656 -49.80 56.04 -42.62
N LEU A 657 -49.96 56.05 -41.29
CA LEU A 657 -51.16 56.58 -40.62
C LEU A 657 -51.35 58.07 -40.86
N THR A 658 -50.27 58.88 -40.80
CA THR A 658 -50.36 60.30 -41.18
C THR A 658 -50.69 60.48 -42.65
N LEU A 659 -50.13 59.67 -43.54
CA LEU A 659 -50.39 59.73 -44.98
C LEU A 659 -51.86 59.41 -45.27
N ALA A 660 -52.41 58.36 -44.66
CA ALA A 660 -53.82 58.01 -44.74
C ALA A 660 -54.73 59.12 -44.18
N LYS A 661 -54.32 59.80 -43.11
CA LYS A 661 -55.05 60.95 -42.55
C LYS A 661 -55.05 62.14 -43.50
N VAL A 662 -53.90 62.47 -44.09
CA VAL A 662 -53.75 63.54 -45.08
C VAL A 662 -54.54 63.21 -46.35
N GLU A 663 -54.56 61.95 -46.80
CA GLU A 663 -55.40 61.52 -47.92
C GLU A 663 -56.89 61.63 -47.61
N LYS A 664 -57.31 61.34 -46.37
CA LYS A 664 -58.70 61.52 -45.94
C LYS A 664 -59.09 63.00 -45.85
N GLU A 665 -58.19 63.86 -45.38
CA GLU A 665 -58.36 65.32 -45.40
C GLU A 665 -58.41 65.86 -46.83
N LYS A 666 -57.55 65.36 -47.72
CA LYS A 666 -57.57 65.66 -49.15
C LYS A 666 -58.92 65.28 -49.78
N HIS A 667 -59.42 64.08 -49.54
CA HIS A 667 -60.74 63.66 -50.04
C HIS A 667 -61.90 64.50 -49.46
N ALA A 668 -61.81 64.91 -48.19
CA ALA A 668 -62.79 65.83 -47.61
C ALA A 668 -62.75 67.22 -48.29
N THR A 669 -61.56 67.74 -48.62
CA THR A 669 -61.44 68.98 -49.40
C THR A 669 -61.88 68.83 -50.85
N GLU A 670 -61.60 67.71 -51.51
CA GLU A 670 -62.08 67.41 -52.87
C GLU A 670 -63.60 67.36 -52.93
N ASN A 671 -64.26 66.75 -51.94
CA ASN A 671 -65.73 66.75 -51.86
C ASN A 671 -66.31 68.14 -51.57
N LYS A 672 -65.62 68.98 -50.79
CA LYS A 672 -65.99 70.39 -50.59
C LYS A 672 -65.87 71.21 -51.87
N VAL A 673 -64.80 70.98 -52.65
CA VAL A 673 -64.62 71.58 -53.97
C VAL A 673 -65.71 71.10 -54.92
N LYS A 674 -66.06 69.81 -54.91
CA LYS A 674 -67.12 69.25 -55.78
C LYS A 674 -68.49 69.88 -55.50
N ASN A 675 -68.89 70.01 -54.23
CA ASN A 675 -70.15 70.67 -53.85
C ASN A 675 -70.16 72.16 -54.21
N LEU A 676 -69.03 72.88 -54.07
CA LEU A 676 -68.93 74.28 -54.51
C LEU A 676 -68.92 74.43 -56.04
N THR A 677 -68.46 73.41 -56.77
CA THR A 677 -68.47 73.40 -58.24
C THR A 677 -69.88 73.13 -58.79
N GLU A 678 -70.69 72.33 -58.08
CA GLU A 678 -72.10 72.08 -58.40
C GLU A 678 -73.01 73.29 -58.05
N GLU A 679 -72.67 74.10 -57.04
CA GLU A 679 -73.34 75.39 -56.76
C GLU A 679 -72.97 76.50 -57.76
N MET A 680 -71.75 76.51 -58.32
CA MET A 680 -71.38 77.45 -59.40
C MET A 680 -72.09 77.14 -60.73
N ALA A 681 -72.26 75.86 -61.10
CA ALA A 681 -72.95 75.46 -62.32
C ALA A 681 -74.43 75.90 -62.34
N SER A 682 -75.07 75.97 -61.16
CA SER A 682 -76.43 76.48 -60.95
C SER A 682 -76.56 78.01 -61.13
N MET A 683 -75.50 78.77 -60.79
CA MET A 683 -75.46 80.22 -61.04
C MET A 683 -75.12 80.59 -62.49
N ASP A 684 -74.30 79.79 -63.18
CA ASP A 684 -73.92 80.04 -64.58
C ASP A 684 -75.08 79.87 -65.58
N GLU A 685 -76.08 79.02 -65.26
CA GLU A 685 -77.28 78.85 -66.08
C GLU A 685 -78.24 80.07 -66.00
N SER A 686 -78.12 80.89 -64.95
CA SER A 686 -78.83 82.17 -64.81
C SER A 686 -78.10 83.35 -65.47
N VAL A 687 -76.77 83.26 -65.67
CA VAL A 687 -75.95 84.29 -66.34
C VAL A 687 -75.99 84.17 -67.86
N ALA A 688 -76.12 82.95 -68.41
CA ALA A 688 -76.20 82.69 -69.86
C ALA A 688 -77.48 83.27 -70.54
N LYS A 689 -78.50 83.65 -69.76
CA LYS A 689 -79.71 84.33 -70.26
C LYS A 689 -79.57 85.85 -70.44
N LEU A 690 -78.52 86.47 -69.87
CA LEU A 690 -78.30 87.93 -69.94
C LEU A 690 -77.13 88.35 -70.85
N THR A 691 -76.24 87.44 -71.23
CA THR A 691 -75.11 87.71 -72.15
C THR A 691 -75.40 87.41 -73.62
N LYS A 692 -76.68 87.24 -73.98
CA LYS A 692 -77.15 87.09 -75.37
C LYS A 692 -77.57 88.42 -76.02
N GLU A 693 -77.57 89.53 -75.28
CA GLU A 693 -77.92 90.88 -75.79
C GLU A 693 -76.72 91.83 -75.96
N LYS A 694 -75.47 91.44 -75.62
CA LYS A 694 -74.29 92.31 -75.73
C LYS A 694 -73.39 92.04 -76.96
N LYS A 695 -73.88 91.25 -77.94
CA LYS A 695 -73.12 90.81 -79.12
C LYS A 695 -73.63 91.41 -80.44
N ALA A 696 -73.94 92.71 -80.49
CA ALA A 696 -74.48 93.29 -81.72
C ALA A 696 -74.06 94.72 -82.06
N LEU A 697 -72.98 95.29 -81.48
CA LEU A 697 -72.61 96.65 -81.88
C LEU A 697 -71.15 97.06 -81.79
N GLN A 698 -70.22 96.15 -82.13
CA GLN A 698 -68.88 96.60 -82.54
C GLN A 698 -68.19 95.66 -83.55
N GLU A 699 -69.00 95.03 -84.42
CA GLU A 699 -68.58 94.54 -85.74
C GLU A 699 -68.59 95.70 -86.75
N ALA A 700 -67.76 96.71 -86.53
CA ALA A 700 -67.61 97.82 -87.47
C ALA A 700 -66.17 98.31 -87.54
N HIS A 701 -65.28 97.42 -87.98
CA HIS A 701 -64.18 97.68 -88.93
C HIS A 701 -63.31 96.42 -88.91
N GLN A 702 -63.36 95.48 -89.86
CA GLN A 702 -63.40 95.72 -91.31
C GLN A 702 -62.65 96.99 -91.74
N GLN A 703 -61.58 97.29 -91.01
CA GLN A 703 -60.40 97.92 -91.57
C GLN A 703 -59.47 96.72 -91.75
N THR A 704 -59.59 96.15 -92.95
CA THR A 704 -58.45 95.60 -93.70
C THR A 704 -57.72 94.46 -92.97
N LEU A 705 -57.96 93.19 -93.27
CA LEU A 705 -58.07 92.58 -94.62
C LEU A 705 -56.91 92.93 -95.59
N ASP A 706 -55.99 93.79 -95.15
CA ASP A 706 -54.66 94.00 -95.69
C ASP A 706 -53.83 94.12 -94.39
N ASP A 707 -53.21 93.09 -93.85
CA ASP A 707 -52.31 92.18 -94.55
C ASP A 707 -52.29 90.85 -93.78
N LEU A 708 -52.94 89.78 -94.21
CA LEU A 708 -52.42 88.75 -95.15
C LEU A 708 -50.88 88.64 -95.36
N GLN A 709 -50.07 89.43 -94.66
CA GLN A 709 -48.60 89.36 -94.60
C GLN A 709 -48.13 88.85 -93.22
N ALA A 710 -48.97 88.88 -92.18
CA ALA A 710 -48.58 88.40 -90.84
C ALA A 710 -48.67 86.86 -90.67
N GLU A 711 -49.28 86.15 -91.61
CA GLU A 711 -49.17 84.67 -91.67
C GLU A 711 -47.81 84.22 -92.26
N GLU A 712 -47.01 85.11 -92.85
CA GLU A 712 -45.59 84.81 -93.18
C GLU A 712 -44.64 84.99 -91.97
N ASP A 713 -45.05 85.68 -90.91
CA ASP A 713 -44.25 85.83 -89.68
C ASP A 713 -44.45 84.72 -88.63
N LYS A 714 -45.30 83.72 -88.94
CA LYS A 714 -45.31 82.44 -88.20
C LYS A 714 -44.09 81.56 -88.51
N VAL A 715 -43.33 81.83 -89.58
CA VAL A 715 -42.17 81.03 -90.00
C VAL A 715 -40.86 81.50 -89.36
N ASN A 716 -40.73 82.76 -88.94
CA ASN A 716 -39.48 83.26 -88.35
C ASN A 716 -39.33 83.06 -86.84
N THR A 717 -40.41 82.76 -86.11
CA THR A 717 -40.33 82.24 -84.73
C THR A 717 -40.16 80.71 -84.69
N LEU A 718 -40.48 79.99 -85.77
CA LEU A 718 -40.18 78.56 -85.94
C LEU A 718 -38.72 78.28 -86.34
N THR A 719 -37.99 79.27 -86.88
CA THR A 719 -36.59 79.09 -87.30
C THR A 719 -35.58 79.22 -86.14
N LYS A 720 -35.96 79.82 -85.00
CA LYS A 720 -35.16 79.80 -83.75
C LYS A 720 -35.47 78.62 -82.82
N ALA A 721 -36.60 77.94 -83.00
CA ALA A 721 -36.90 76.68 -82.33
C ALA A 721 -36.22 75.48 -83.01
N LYS A 722 -35.92 75.57 -84.32
CA LYS A 722 -35.22 74.53 -85.09
C LYS A 722 -33.78 74.30 -84.63
N THR A 723 -33.00 75.36 -84.36
CA THR A 723 -31.59 75.22 -83.93
C THR A 723 -31.42 74.74 -82.49
N LYS A 724 -32.47 74.82 -81.65
CA LYS A 724 -32.46 74.26 -80.29
C LYS A 724 -32.91 72.79 -80.24
N LEU A 725 -33.69 72.36 -81.23
CA LEU A 725 -34.11 70.97 -81.40
C LEU A 725 -33.04 70.13 -82.12
N GLU A 726 -32.21 70.70 -83.00
CA GLU A 726 -31.08 69.99 -83.62
C GLU A 726 -29.97 69.62 -82.60
N GLN A 727 -29.77 70.40 -81.52
CA GLN A 727 -28.85 70.02 -80.43
C GLN A 727 -29.46 68.98 -79.46
N GLN A 728 -30.79 68.91 -79.35
CA GLN A 728 -31.48 67.89 -78.53
C GLN A 728 -31.65 66.55 -79.26
N VAL A 729 -31.53 66.53 -80.59
CA VAL A 729 -31.56 65.29 -81.38
C VAL A 729 -30.20 64.57 -81.33
N ASP A 730 -29.06 65.27 -81.36
CA ASP A 730 -27.73 64.65 -81.20
C ASP A 730 -27.50 64.07 -79.78
N ASP A 731 -27.98 64.74 -78.73
CA ASP A 731 -27.90 64.22 -77.35
C ASP A 731 -28.86 63.02 -77.11
N LEU A 732 -29.99 62.96 -77.84
CA LEU A 732 -30.93 61.84 -77.76
C LEU A 732 -30.56 60.66 -78.67
N GLU A 733 -29.87 60.87 -79.79
CA GLU A 733 -29.32 59.78 -80.61
C GLU A 733 -28.10 59.11 -79.93
N GLY A 734 -27.27 59.89 -79.21
CA GLY A 734 -26.22 59.35 -78.33
C GLY A 734 -26.78 58.57 -77.14
N SER A 735 -27.86 59.06 -76.52
CA SER A 735 -28.54 58.38 -75.41
C SER A 735 -29.28 57.12 -75.87
N LEU A 736 -29.87 57.10 -77.07
CA LEU A 736 -30.59 55.93 -77.61
C LEU A 736 -29.65 54.77 -78.01
N GLU A 737 -28.43 55.08 -78.47
CA GLU A 737 -27.42 54.06 -78.79
C GLU A 737 -26.72 53.53 -77.52
N GLN A 738 -26.58 54.37 -76.48
CA GLN A 738 -26.19 53.93 -75.13
C GLN A 738 -27.29 53.10 -74.45
N GLU A 739 -28.56 53.47 -74.60
CA GLU A 739 -29.73 52.76 -74.06
C GLU A 739 -29.92 51.40 -74.74
N LYS A 740 -29.66 51.26 -76.05
CA LYS A 740 -29.71 49.95 -76.74
C LYS A 740 -28.57 49.02 -76.33
N LYS A 741 -27.38 49.56 -76.06
CA LYS A 741 -26.22 48.80 -75.57
C LYS A 741 -26.39 48.39 -74.10
N LEU A 742 -26.84 49.33 -73.26
CA LEU A 742 -27.24 49.07 -71.87
C LEU A 742 -28.41 48.10 -71.81
N ARG A 743 -29.42 48.18 -72.67
CA ARG A 743 -30.55 47.23 -72.71
C ARG A 743 -30.12 45.84 -73.16
N MET A 744 -29.21 45.69 -74.14
CA MET A 744 -28.66 44.37 -74.49
C MET A 744 -27.78 43.78 -73.39
N ASP A 745 -27.00 44.61 -72.69
CA ASP A 745 -26.20 44.19 -71.54
C ASP A 745 -27.07 43.94 -70.30
N LEU A 746 -28.19 44.65 -70.13
CA LEU A 746 -29.20 44.43 -69.09
C LEU A 746 -30.03 43.19 -69.40
N GLU A 747 -30.34 42.86 -70.66
CA GLU A 747 -31.05 41.64 -71.04
C GLU A 747 -30.12 40.41 -70.92
N ARG A 748 -28.81 40.57 -71.17
CA ARG A 748 -27.79 39.55 -70.90
C ARG A 748 -27.52 39.40 -69.41
N ALA A 749 -27.40 40.49 -68.65
CA ALA A 749 -27.25 40.47 -67.21
C ALA A 749 -28.53 39.97 -66.53
N LYS A 750 -29.71 40.26 -67.06
CA LYS A 750 -31.00 39.73 -66.60
C LYS A 750 -31.12 38.25 -66.92
N ARG A 751 -30.73 37.76 -68.11
CA ARG A 751 -30.68 36.31 -68.37
C ARG A 751 -29.62 35.58 -67.54
N LYS A 752 -28.50 36.24 -67.25
CA LYS A 752 -27.44 35.71 -66.39
C LYS A 752 -27.89 35.72 -64.92
N LEU A 753 -28.52 36.78 -64.44
CA LEU A 753 -29.10 36.90 -63.10
C LEU A 753 -30.36 36.08 -62.95
N GLU A 754 -31.15 35.82 -63.99
CA GLU A 754 -32.28 34.88 -63.97
C GLU A 754 -31.75 33.44 -63.99
N GLY A 755 -30.64 33.17 -64.69
CA GLY A 755 -29.93 31.89 -64.62
C GLY A 755 -29.26 31.67 -63.25
N ASP A 756 -28.62 32.69 -62.69
CA ASP A 756 -28.00 32.68 -61.37
C ASP A 756 -29.05 32.69 -60.26
N LEU A 757 -30.20 33.36 -60.44
CA LEU A 757 -31.35 33.30 -59.53
C LEU A 757 -32.02 31.94 -59.61
N LYS A 758 -32.08 31.30 -60.79
CA LYS A 758 -32.63 29.96 -60.93
C LYS A 758 -31.67 28.89 -60.39
N LEU A 759 -30.36 29.06 -60.57
CA LEU A 759 -29.32 28.24 -59.93
C LEU A 759 -29.23 28.50 -58.43
N ALA A 760 -29.46 29.73 -57.96
CA ALA A 760 -29.53 30.07 -56.55
C ALA A 760 -30.86 29.60 -55.94
N GLN A 761 -31.96 29.59 -56.69
CA GLN A 761 -33.22 28.99 -56.26
C GLN A 761 -33.13 27.47 -56.26
N GLU A 762 -32.51 26.83 -57.26
CA GLU A 762 -32.21 25.40 -57.27
C GLU A 762 -31.21 25.06 -56.17
N SER A 763 -30.18 25.88 -55.93
CA SER A 763 -29.23 25.69 -54.82
C SER A 763 -29.85 25.99 -53.46
N ILE A 764 -30.80 26.92 -53.34
CA ILE A 764 -31.56 27.17 -52.11
C ILE A 764 -32.56 26.04 -51.89
N MET A 765 -33.19 25.52 -52.94
CA MET A 765 -34.10 24.37 -52.84
C MET A 765 -33.32 23.09 -52.53
N ASP A 766 -32.13 22.89 -53.11
CA ASP A 766 -31.20 21.81 -52.77
C ASP A 766 -30.64 22.01 -51.37
N LEU A 767 -30.30 23.23 -50.94
CA LEU A 767 -29.87 23.53 -49.56
C LEU A 767 -31.03 23.44 -48.57
N GLU A 768 -32.27 23.74 -48.94
CA GLU A 768 -33.46 23.58 -48.10
C GLU A 768 -33.85 22.11 -48.01
N ASN A 769 -33.66 21.35 -49.08
CA ASN A 769 -33.88 19.91 -49.12
C ASN A 769 -32.74 19.15 -48.42
N ASP A 770 -31.49 19.62 -48.54
CA ASP A 770 -30.34 19.14 -47.75
C ASP A 770 -30.45 19.58 -46.30
N LYS A 771 -31.00 20.75 -46.01
CA LYS A 771 -31.34 21.20 -44.66
C LYS A 771 -32.50 20.39 -44.11
N GLN A 772 -33.54 20.06 -44.89
CA GLN A 772 -34.62 19.18 -44.44
C GLN A 772 -34.11 17.75 -44.23
N GLN A 773 -33.29 17.22 -45.14
CA GLN A 773 -32.64 15.92 -44.98
C GLN A 773 -31.62 15.92 -43.83
N SER A 774 -30.95 17.04 -43.58
CA SER A 774 -30.03 17.22 -42.46
C SER A 774 -30.78 17.43 -41.17
N ASP A 775 -31.91 18.12 -41.15
CA ASP A 775 -32.80 18.30 -39.99
C ASP A 775 -33.55 16.99 -39.68
N GLU A 776 -33.89 16.19 -40.70
CA GLU A 776 -34.40 14.82 -40.52
C GLU A 776 -33.29 13.87 -40.08
N LYS A 777 -32.06 13.99 -40.63
CA LYS A 777 -30.90 13.24 -40.14
C LYS A 777 -30.51 13.70 -38.74
N ILE A 778 -30.62 14.96 -38.40
CA ILE A 778 -30.35 15.53 -37.06
C ILE A 778 -31.46 15.09 -36.13
N LYS A 779 -32.73 15.15 -36.50
CA LYS A 779 -33.82 14.56 -35.69
C LYS A 779 -33.67 13.05 -35.51
N LYS A 780 -33.22 12.33 -36.54
CA LYS A 780 -32.95 10.90 -36.47
C LYS A 780 -31.68 10.61 -35.65
N LYS A 781 -30.68 11.49 -35.73
CA LYS A 781 -29.45 11.44 -34.92
C LYS A 781 -29.68 11.90 -33.50
N ASP A 782 -30.60 12.80 -33.23
CA ASP A 782 -31.04 13.27 -31.91
C ASP A 782 -31.96 12.22 -31.31
N PHE A 783 -32.80 11.55 -32.09
CA PHE A 783 -33.54 10.39 -31.65
C PHE A 783 -32.59 9.22 -31.36
N GLU A 784 -31.63 8.93 -32.26
CA GLU A 784 -30.56 7.95 -32.00
C GLU A 784 -29.69 8.37 -30.82
N THR A 785 -29.40 9.66 -30.62
CA THR A 785 -28.58 10.17 -29.52
C THR A 785 -29.36 10.15 -28.21
N THR A 786 -30.66 10.45 -28.22
CA THR A 786 -31.55 10.32 -27.05
C THR A 786 -31.77 8.85 -26.71
N GLN A 787 -31.88 7.98 -27.72
CA GLN A 787 -31.99 6.54 -27.55
C GLN A 787 -30.65 5.91 -27.14
N LEU A 788 -29.52 6.45 -27.58
CA LEU A 788 -28.17 6.09 -27.13
C LEU A 788 -27.90 6.66 -25.75
N LEU A 789 -28.39 7.85 -25.40
CA LEU A 789 -28.29 8.43 -24.06
C LEU A 789 -29.15 7.65 -23.08
N SER A 790 -30.37 7.26 -23.46
CA SER A 790 -31.21 6.34 -22.70
C SER A 790 -30.56 4.96 -22.60
N LYS A 791 -29.95 4.43 -23.67
CA LYS A 791 -29.16 3.21 -23.59
C LYS A 791 -27.90 3.36 -22.75
N ILE A 792 -27.27 4.53 -22.73
CA ILE A 792 -26.10 4.82 -21.90
C ILE A 792 -26.53 4.98 -20.45
N GLU A 793 -27.69 5.55 -20.14
CA GLU A 793 -28.28 5.57 -18.79
C GLU A 793 -28.68 4.16 -18.35
N ASP A 794 -29.27 3.37 -19.24
CA ASP A 794 -29.58 1.96 -19.00
C ASP A 794 -28.30 1.12 -18.87
N GLU A 795 -27.26 1.38 -19.65
CA GLU A 795 -25.94 0.72 -19.57
C GLU A 795 -25.10 1.24 -18.41
N GLN A 796 -25.30 2.47 -17.94
CA GLN A 796 -24.68 3.02 -16.72
C GLN A 796 -25.39 2.50 -15.48
N SER A 797 -26.71 2.33 -15.50
CA SER A 797 -27.47 1.73 -14.42
C SER A 797 -27.26 0.21 -14.36
N LEU A 798 -27.25 -0.47 -15.51
CA LEU A 798 -26.82 -1.86 -15.64
C LEU A 798 -25.34 -1.99 -15.32
N GLY A 799 -24.52 -1.03 -15.70
CA GLY A 799 -23.08 -0.95 -15.39
C GLY A 799 -22.84 -0.80 -13.90
N ALA A 800 -23.62 0.02 -13.19
CA ALA A 800 -23.58 0.16 -11.73
C ALA A 800 -24.11 -1.10 -11.02
N GLN A 801 -25.17 -1.73 -11.55
CA GLN A 801 -25.67 -3.01 -11.05
C GLN A 801 -24.68 -4.15 -11.30
N LEU A 802 -24.02 -4.17 -12.46
CA LEU A 802 -22.96 -5.12 -12.81
C LEU A 802 -21.69 -4.82 -12.04
N GLN A 803 -21.34 -3.57 -11.72
CA GLN A 803 -20.23 -3.24 -10.83
C GLN A 803 -20.50 -3.71 -9.41
N LYS A 804 -21.75 -3.61 -8.95
CA LYS A 804 -22.17 -4.15 -7.66
C LYS A 804 -22.13 -5.68 -7.67
N LYS A 805 -22.64 -6.32 -8.73
CA LYS A 805 -22.54 -7.78 -8.94
C LYS A 805 -21.09 -8.24 -9.13
N ILE A 806 -20.23 -7.46 -9.77
CA ILE A 806 -18.81 -7.73 -9.95
C ILE A 806 -18.12 -7.60 -8.60
N LYS A 807 -18.44 -6.61 -7.75
CA LYS A 807 -17.93 -6.56 -6.38
C LYS A 807 -18.42 -7.72 -5.52
N GLU A 808 -19.69 -8.09 -5.62
CA GLU A 808 -20.25 -9.25 -4.91
C GLU A 808 -19.66 -10.57 -5.42
N LEU A 809 -19.46 -10.71 -6.73
CA LEU A 809 -18.81 -11.87 -7.36
C LEU A 809 -17.30 -11.86 -7.13
N GLN A 810 -16.64 -10.71 -7.01
CA GLN A 810 -15.23 -10.59 -6.66
C GLN A 810 -15.02 -10.99 -5.20
N ALA A 811 -15.90 -10.54 -4.29
CA ALA A 811 -15.87 -11.02 -2.91
C ALA A 811 -16.17 -12.52 -2.83
N ARG A 812 -17.11 -13.03 -3.65
CA ARG A 812 -17.40 -14.48 -3.76
C ARG A 812 -16.24 -15.26 -4.40
N ILE A 813 -15.56 -14.68 -5.37
CA ILE A 813 -14.39 -15.27 -6.05
C ILE A 813 -13.22 -15.26 -5.07
N GLU A 814 -12.97 -14.19 -4.31
CA GLU A 814 -11.95 -14.16 -3.25
C GLU A 814 -12.26 -15.20 -2.17
N GLU A 815 -13.52 -15.33 -1.74
CA GLU A 815 -13.94 -16.36 -0.76
C GLU A 815 -13.80 -17.79 -1.33
N LEU A 816 -14.18 -18.00 -2.59
CA LEU A 816 -14.00 -19.29 -3.27
C LEU A 816 -12.54 -19.57 -3.66
N GLU A 817 -11.71 -18.55 -3.89
CA GLU A 817 -10.28 -18.66 -4.14
C GLU A 817 -9.55 -18.95 -2.83
N GLU A 818 -9.95 -18.35 -1.71
CA GLU A 818 -9.48 -18.74 -0.37
C GLU A 818 -9.90 -20.18 -0.02
N GLU A 819 -11.13 -20.60 -0.34
CA GLU A 819 -11.56 -21.99 -0.18
C GLU A 819 -10.84 -22.95 -1.13
N ILE A 820 -10.62 -22.57 -2.39
CA ILE A 820 -9.87 -23.38 -3.38
C ILE A 820 -8.40 -23.44 -3.00
N GLU A 821 -7.80 -22.38 -2.47
CA GLU A 821 -6.40 -22.36 -2.04
C GLU A 821 -6.24 -23.14 -0.72
N ALA A 822 -7.22 -23.07 0.19
CA ALA A 822 -7.28 -23.92 1.36
C ALA A 822 -7.45 -25.41 0.97
N GLU A 823 -8.32 -25.71 0.00
CA GLU A 823 -8.55 -27.06 -0.50
C GLU A 823 -7.36 -27.56 -1.35
N ARG A 824 -6.69 -26.70 -2.11
CA ARG A 824 -5.44 -27.01 -2.83
C ARG A 824 -4.30 -27.23 -1.87
N ALA A 825 -4.18 -26.44 -0.80
CA ALA A 825 -3.19 -26.66 0.25
C ALA A 825 -3.47 -27.96 1.01
N ALA A 826 -4.73 -28.27 1.30
CA ALA A 826 -5.13 -29.55 1.90
C ALA A 826 -4.86 -30.73 0.95
N ARG A 827 -5.21 -30.60 -0.33
CA ARG A 827 -5.01 -31.64 -1.36
C ARG A 827 -3.54 -31.83 -1.71
N ALA A 828 -2.73 -30.77 -1.73
CA ALA A 828 -1.28 -30.85 -1.88
C ALA A 828 -0.64 -31.52 -0.65
N LYS A 829 -1.16 -31.28 0.55
CA LYS A 829 -0.72 -31.98 1.77
C LYS A 829 -1.08 -33.47 1.73
N VAL A 830 -2.25 -33.82 1.22
CA VAL A 830 -2.69 -35.21 1.03
C VAL A 830 -1.95 -35.91 -0.11
N GLU A 831 -1.72 -35.24 -1.24
CA GLU A 831 -0.90 -35.75 -2.36
C GLU A 831 0.56 -35.93 -1.93
N LYS A 832 1.11 -35.00 -1.13
CA LYS A 832 2.44 -35.15 -0.55
C LYS A 832 2.51 -36.35 0.40
N GLN A 833 1.54 -36.52 1.30
CA GLN A 833 1.47 -37.70 2.16
C GLN A 833 1.27 -39.01 1.38
N ARG A 834 0.52 -38.97 0.27
CA ARG A 834 0.29 -40.13 -0.60
C ARG A 834 1.54 -40.47 -1.43
N ALA A 835 2.27 -39.47 -1.92
CA ALA A 835 3.53 -39.63 -2.62
C ALA A 835 4.62 -40.13 -1.68
N ASP A 836 4.68 -39.61 -0.45
CA ASP A 836 5.58 -40.09 0.61
C ASP A 836 5.27 -41.56 0.97
N LEU A 837 3.98 -41.93 1.13
CA LEU A 837 3.57 -43.32 1.38
C LEU A 837 3.79 -44.26 0.18
N SER A 838 3.62 -43.77 -1.06
CA SER A 838 3.88 -44.55 -2.27
C SER A 838 5.39 -44.77 -2.47
N ARG A 839 6.21 -43.79 -2.11
CA ARG A 839 7.67 -43.87 -2.13
C ARG A 839 8.20 -44.75 -1.00
N GLU A 840 7.58 -44.74 0.18
CA GLU A 840 7.85 -45.72 1.24
C GLU A 840 7.45 -47.14 0.82
N LEU A 841 6.38 -47.31 0.04
CA LEU A 841 5.98 -48.60 -0.53
C LEU A 841 6.98 -49.08 -1.61
N GLU A 842 7.44 -48.21 -2.50
CA GLU A 842 8.49 -48.53 -3.49
C GLU A 842 9.85 -48.80 -2.83
N GLU A 843 10.26 -48.05 -1.79
CA GLU A 843 11.48 -48.33 -1.02
C GLU A 843 11.42 -49.64 -0.24
N ILE A 844 10.23 -50.02 0.26
CA ILE A 844 10.02 -51.34 0.90
C ILE A 844 10.01 -52.46 -0.14
N SER A 845 9.52 -52.20 -1.35
CA SER A 845 9.49 -53.16 -2.46
C SER A 845 10.88 -53.36 -3.10
N GLU A 846 11.68 -52.31 -3.25
CA GLU A 846 13.10 -52.39 -3.69
C GLU A 846 13.99 -53.07 -2.64
N ARG A 847 13.76 -52.81 -1.34
CA ARG A 847 14.44 -53.56 -0.24
C ARG A 847 14.06 -55.04 -0.20
N LEU A 848 12.90 -55.41 -0.74
CA LEU A 848 12.46 -56.81 -0.86
C LEU A 848 13.11 -57.49 -2.08
N GLU A 849 13.32 -56.78 -3.19
CA GLU A 849 14.02 -57.28 -4.38
C GLU A 849 15.53 -57.43 -4.15
N GLU A 850 16.19 -56.49 -3.46
CA GLU A 850 17.64 -56.58 -3.16
C GLU A 850 17.98 -57.69 -2.15
N ALA A 851 17.05 -58.08 -1.28
CA ALA A 851 17.21 -59.22 -0.37
C ALA A 851 17.08 -60.59 -1.06
N GLY A 852 16.59 -60.62 -2.31
CA GLY A 852 16.33 -61.84 -3.09
C GLY A 852 17.57 -62.51 -3.70
N GLY A 853 18.71 -61.83 -3.76
CA GLY A 853 19.93 -62.36 -4.38
C GLY A 853 20.81 -63.26 -3.50
N ALA A 854 20.64 -63.22 -2.17
CA ALA A 854 21.65 -63.76 -1.25
C ALA A 854 21.40 -65.20 -0.74
N THR A 855 20.38 -65.92 -1.23
CA THR A 855 19.90 -67.13 -0.52
C THR A 855 19.72 -68.37 -1.41
N ALA A 856 20.67 -68.64 -2.30
CA ALA A 856 20.69 -69.86 -3.12
C ALA A 856 21.10 -71.14 -2.36
N ALA A 857 21.66 -71.04 -1.14
CA ALA A 857 22.15 -72.20 -0.37
C ALA A 857 21.16 -72.74 0.69
N GLN A 858 20.01 -72.08 0.90
CA GLN A 858 18.99 -72.46 1.87
C GLN A 858 17.78 -73.17 1.22
N ILE A 859 17.92 -73.65 -0.02
CA ILE A 859 16.80 -74.15 -0.84
C ILE A 859 16.40 -75.60 -0.50
N GLU A 860 17.27 -76.38 0.14
CA GLU A 860 17.00 -77.82 0.37
C GLU A 860 16.25 -78.10 1.68
N MET A 861 16.39 -77.23 2.70
CA MET A 861 15.68 -77.34 3.98
C MET A 861 14.27 -76.72 3.94
N ASN A 862 13.99 -75.83 2.97
CA ASN A 862 12.69 -75.19 2.78
C ASN A 862 11.62 -76.10 2.14
N LYS A 863 12.00 -77.11 1.34
CA LYS A 863 11.04 -78.03 0.71
C LYS A 863 10.11 -78.77 1.69
N LYS A 864 10.57 -79.02 2.92
CA LYS A 864 9.75 -79.65 3.97
C LYS A 864 8.82 -78.66 4.68
N ARG A 865 9.19 -77.38 4.75
CA ARG A 865 8.35 -76.29 5.28
C ARG A 865 7.34 -75.76 4.26
N GLU A 866 7.67 -75.80 2.97
CA GLU A 866 6.79 -75.39 1.86
C GLU A 866 5.48 -76.19 1.82
N ALA A 867 5.53 -77.49 2.16
CA ALA A 867 4.36 -78.37 2.18
C ALA A 867 3.39 -78.06 3.34
N GLU A 868 3.91 -77.64 4.49
CA GLU A 868 3.10 -77.16 5.62
C GLU A 868 2.60 -75.74 5.39
N PHE A 869 3.40 -74.90 4.72
CA PHE A 869 3.03 -73.51 4.38
C PHE A 869 1.94 -73.44 3.31
N GLN A 870 1.93 -74.32 2.29
CA GLN A 870 0.85 -74.38 1.31
C GLN A 870 -0.50 -74.80 1.90
N LYS A 871 -0.49 -75.62 2.97
CA LYS A 871 -1.71 -76.01 3.68
C LYS A 871 -2.29 -74.84 4.48
N LEU A 872 -1.43 -74.15 5.25
CA LEU A 872 -1.79 -72.94 6.00
C LEU A 872 -2.16 -71.75 5.10
N ARG A 873 -1.58 -71.63 3.90
CA ARG A 873 -1.91 -70.58 2.94
C ARG A 873 -3.28 -70.80 2.28
N ARG A 874 -3.70 -72.06 2.04
CA ARG A 874 -5.06 -72.38 1.60
C ARG A 874 -6.09 -72.11 2.70
N ASP A 875 -5.79 -72.50 3.94
CA ASP A 875 -6.68 -72.23 5.09
C ASP A 875 -6.80 -70.71 5.36
N LEU A 876 -5.72 -69.95 5.12
CA LEU A 876 -5.71 -68.49 5.25
C LEU A 876 -6.39 -67.78 4.07
N GLU A 877 -6.22 -68.23 2.82
CA GLU A 877 -6.94 -67.70 1.65
C GLU A 877 -8.45 -67.96 1.77
N GLU A 878 -8.86 -69.13 2.25
CA GLU A 878 -10.28 -69.45 2.51
C GLU A 878 -10.85 -68.58 3.65
N SER A 879 -10.09 -68.38 4.72
CA SER A 879 -10.45 -67.44 5.81
C SER A 879 -10.45 -65.98 5.35
N THR A 880 -9.59 -65.59 4.40
CA THR A 880 -9.49 -64.23 3.88
C THR A 880 -10.63 -63.95 2.90
N LEU A 881 -10.98 -64.89 2.03
CA LEU A 881 -12.18 -64.82 1.18
C LEU A 881 -13.46 -64.74 2.03
N GLN A 882 -13.50 -65.49 3.14
CA GLN A 882 -14.61 -65.45 4.08
C GLN A 882 -14.67 -64.11 4.85
N HIS A 883 -13.51 -63.54 5.20
CA HIS A 883 -13.40 -62.20 5.79
C HIS A 883 -13.70 -61.07 4.81
N GLU A 884 -13.33 -61.21 3.53
CA GLU A 884 -13.59 -60.22 2.49
C GLU A 884 -15.06 -60.26 2.07
N ALA A 885 -15.68 -61.44 2.03
CA ALA A 885 -17.13 -61.60 1.89
C ALA A 885 -17.90 -61.03 3.10
N THR A 886 -17.42 -61.21 4.34
CA THR A 886 -18.03 -60.58 5.51
C THR A 886 -17.78 -59.07 5.57
N ALA A 887 -16.63 -58.58 5.13
CA ALA A 887 -16.31 -57.16 5.06
C ALA A 887 -17.07 -56.45 3.93
N ALA A 888 -17.27 -57.10 2.78
CA ALA A 888 -18.13 -56.60 1.71
C ALA A 888 -19.61 -56.59 2.15
N ALA A 889 -20.06 -57.63 2.87
CA ALA A 889 -21.38 -57.63 3.51
C ALA A 889 -21.51 -56.53 4.57
N LEU A 890 -20.48 -56.26 5.38
CA LEU A 890 -20.46 -55.19 6.38
C LEU A 890 -20.41 -53.80 5.74
N ARG A 891 -19.67 -53.61 4.65
CA ARG A 891 -19.64 -52.36 3.88
C ARG A 891 -20.97 -52.09 3.21
N LYS A 892 -21.61 -53.12 2.65
CA LYS A 892 -22.97 -53.02 2.12
C LYS A 892 -23.95 -52.68 3.25
N LYS A 893 -23.85 -53.34 4.41
CA LYS A 893 -24.68 -53.06 5.59
C LYS A 893 -24.41 -51.68 6.20
N GLN A 894 -23.18 -51.16 6.13
CA GLN A 894 -22.84 -49.79 6.52
C GLN A 894 -23.33 -48.78 5.50
N ALA A 895 -23.27 -49.07 4.20
CA ALA A 895 -23.82 -48.20 3.17
C ALA A 895 -25.35 -48.13 3.27
N ASP A 896 -26.01 -49.27 3.47
CA ASP A 896 -27.45 -49.36 3.72
C ASP A 896 -27.81 -48.66 5.03
N SER A 897 -27.03 -48.82 6.11
CA SER A 897 -27.25 -48.14 7.39
C SER A 897 -26.96 -46.64 7.34
N VAL A 898 -26.02 -46.19 6.50
CA VAL A 898 -25.76 -44.76 6.25
C VAL A 898 -26.86 -44.15 5.39
N ALA A 899 -27.41 -44.89 4.42
CA ALA A 899 -28.60 -44.48 3.68
C ALA A 899 -29.83 -44.41 4.60
N GLU A 900 -30.00 -45.38 5.49
CA GLU A 900 -31.07 -45.43 6.49
C GLU A 900 -30.90 -44.32 7.54
N LEU A 901 -29.66 -43.98 7.94
CA LEU A 901 -29.35 -42.81 8.77
C LEU A 901 -29.58 -41.50 8.02
N GLY A 902 -29.33 -41.44 6.72
CA GLY A 902 -29.67 -40.30 5.86
C GLY A 902 -31.18 -40.09 5.78
N GLU A 903 -31.95 -41.17 5.59
CA GLU A 903 -33.41 -41.14 5.62
C GLU A 903 -33.94 -40.80 7.02
N GLN A 904 -33.26 -41.25 8.09
CA GLN A 904 -33.55 -40.83 9.47
C GLN A 904 -33.20 -39.37 9.73
N ILE A 905 -32.15 -38.81 9.12
CA ILE A 905 -31.80 -37.39 9.24
C ILE A 905 -32.84 -36.54 8.50
N ASP A 906 -33.27 -36.94 7.31
CA ASP A 906 -34.35 -36.27 6.57
C ASP A 906 -35.69 -36.38 7.32
N ASN A 907 -35.99 -37.55 7.91
CA ASN A 907 -37.15 -37.70 8.80
C ASN A 907 -37.00 -36.87 10.07
N LEU A 908 -35.81 -36.77 10.67
CA LEU A 908 -35.55 -35.94 11.84
C LEU A 908 -35.63 -34.45 11.50
N GLN A 909 -35.28 -34.03 10.28
CA GLN A 909 -35.50 -32.65 9.82
C GLN A 909 -37.00 -32.36 9.61
N ARG A 910 -37.76 -33.30 9.05
CA ARG A 910 -39.24 -33.17 8.98
C ARG A 910 -39.89 -33.17 10.35
N VAL A 911 -39.44 -34.06 11.25
CA VAL A 911 -39.89 -34.10 12.65
C VAL A 911 -39.46 -32.85 13.40
N LYS A 912 -38.29 -32.28 13.13
CA LYS A 912 -37.85 -30.99 13.68
C LYS A 912 -38.75 -29.85 13.21
N GLN A 913 -39.08 -29.78 11.92
CA GLN A 913 -40.03 -28.79 11.41
C GLN A 913 -41.43 -28.97 12.01
N LYS A 914 -41.86 -30.24 12.20
CA LYS A 914 -43.13 -30.55 12.88
C LYS A 914 -43.09 -30.16 14.36
N LEU A 915 -42.00 -30.46 15.07
CA LEU A 915 -41.77 -30.09 16.47
C LEU A 915 -41.60 -28.59 16.66
N GLU A 916 -41.04 -27.85 15.69
CA GLU A 916 -41.00 -26.38 15.72
C GLU A 916 -42.40 -25.79 15.55
N LYS A 917 -43.24 -26.43 14.73
CA LYS A 917 -44.65 -26.06 14.58
C LYS A 917 -45.46 -26.40 15.84
N GLU A 918 -45.31 -27.60 16.39
CA GLU A 918 -45.90 -28.02 17.67
C GLU A 918 -45.38 -27.15 18.82
N LYS A 919 -44.11 -26.72 18.82
CA LYS A 919 -43.57 -25.76 19.80
C LYS A 919 -44.25 -24.40 19.69
N SER A 920 -44.62 -23.96 18.48
CA SER A 920 -45.39 -22.72 18.30
C SER A 920 -46.84 -22.88 18.79
N GLU A 921 -47.45 -24.04 18.56
CA GLU A 921 -48.79 -24.38 19.06
C GLU A 921 -48.80 -24.51 20.59
N TYR A 922 -47.83 -25.21 21.19
CA TYR A 922 -47.65 -25.28 22.64
C TYR A 922 -47.34 -23.92 23.26
N LYS A 923 -46.68 -23.01 22.51
CA LYS A 923 -46.47 -21.64 23.00
C LYS A 923 -47.80 -20.88 23.06
N MET A 924 -48.67 -21.05 22.06
CA MET A 924 -50.03 -20.50 22.12
C MET A 924 -50.87 -21.17 23.22
N GLU A 925 -50.77 -22.48 23.42
CA GLU A 925 -51.44 -23.18 24.53
C GLU A 925 -50.88 -22.76 25.90
N ILE A 926 -49.60 -22.45 26.02
CA ILE A 926 -49.01 -21.89 27.24
C ILE A 926 -49.58 -20.50 27.50
N ASP A 927 -49.73 -19.66 26.47
CA ASP A 927 -50.34 -18.33 26.62
C ASP A 927 -51.83 -18.45 27.04
N ASP A 928 -52.58 -19.40 26.46
CA ASP A 928 -53.97 -19.70 26.87
C ASP A 928 -54.06 -20.33 28.27
N LEU A 929 -53.14 -21.22 28.63
CA LEU A 929 -53.05 -21.81 29.97
C LEU A 929 -52.63 -20.77 31.01
N SER A 930 -51.80 -19.79 30.63
CA SER A 930 -51.43 -18.66 31.49
C SER A 930 -52.65 -17.79 31.80
N SER A 931 -53.47 -17.50 30.78
CA SER A 931 -54.76 -16.81 30.95
C SER A 931 -55.73 -17.60 31.84
N ASN A 932 -55.81 -18.92 31.66
CA ASN A 932 -56.57 -19.80 32.54
C ASN A 932 -55.99 -19.87 33.96
N MET A 933 -54.67 -19.79 34.12
CA MET A 933 -54.01 -19.78 35.43
C MET A 933 -54.30 -18.49 36.18
N GLU A 934 -54.43 -17.34 35.51
CA GLU A 934 -54.92 -16.10 36.12
C GLU A 934 -56.38 -16.23 36.58
N ALA A 935 -57.24 -16.88 35.80
CA ALA A 935 -58.62 -17.17 36.21
C ALA A 935 -58.68 -18.12 37.43
N VAL A 936 -57.86 -19.16 37.45
CA VAL A 936 -57.73 -20.11 38.57
C VAL A 936 -57.11 -19.45 39.80
N ALA A 937 -56.15 -18.55 39.65
CA ALA A 937 -55.59 -17.78 40.76
C ALA A 937 -56.65 -16.88 41.42
N LYS A 938 -57.54 -16.29 40.62
CA LYS A 938 -58.69 -15.53 41.10
C LYS A 938 -59.70 -16.41 41.86
N ALA A 939 -59.98 -17.61 41.34
CA ALA A 939 -60.83 -18.61 42.00
C ALA A 939 -60.20 -19.15 43.30
N LYS A 940 -58.88 -19.38 43.31
CA LYS A 940 -58.09 -19.79 44.48
C LYS A 940 -58.15 -18.74 45.58
N GLY A 941 -58.01 -17.44 45.25
CA GLY A 941 -58.15 -16.36 46.23
C GLY A 941 -59.53 -16.31 46.90
N ASN A 942 -60.59 -16.68 46.16
CA ASN A 942 -61.94 -16.80 46.73
C ASN A 942 -62.10 -18.06 47.61
N LEU A 943 -61.47 -19.18 47.22
CA LEU A 943 -61.44 -20.42 48.02
C LEU A 943 -60.60 -20.30 49.29
N GLU A 944 -59.48 -19.57 49.25
CA GLU A 944 -58.63 -19.28 50.41
C GLU A 944 -59.37 -18.42 51.44
N LYS A 945 -60.21 -17.47 50.98
CA LYS A 945 -61.14 -16.74 51.86
C LYS A 945 -62.16 -17.66 52.51
N MET A 946 -62.72 -18.61 51.77
CA MET A 946 -63.67 -19.60 52.31
C MET A 946 -62.98 -20.57 53.30
N CYS A 947 -61.75 -21.00 53.02
CA CYS A 947 -60.98 -21.86 53.92
C CYS A 947 -60.67 -21.17 55.24
N ARG A 948 -60.33 -19.88 55.26
CA ARG A 948 -60.16 -19.12 56.51
C ARG A 948 -61.45 -19.12 57.36
N THR A 949 -62.61 -18.91 56.73
CA THR A 949 -63.89 -18.96 57.44
C THR A 949 -64.17 -20.36 58.03
N LEU A 950 -63.77 -21.43 57.33
CA LEU A 950 -63.91 -22.81 57.80
C LEU A 950 -62.88 -23.18 58.88
N GLU A 951 -61.66 -22.64 58.82
CA GLU A 951 -60.63 -22.78 59.85
C GLU A 951 -61.07 -22.10 61.15
N ASP A 952 -61.71 -20.93 61.07
CA ASP A 952 -62.29 -20.24 62.23
C ASP A 952 -63.41 -21.09 62.88
N GLN A 953 -64.27 -21.73 62.08
CA GLN A 953 -65.29 -22.66 62.58
C GLN A 953 -64.70 -23.95 63.18
N LEU A 954 -63.59 -24.45 62.62
CA LEU A 954 -62.88 -25.62 63.14
C LEU A 954 -62.18 -25.31 64.47
N SER A 955 -61.65 -24.09 64.63
CA SER A 955 -61.08 -23.57 65.87
C SER A 955 -62.13 -23.55 66.99
N GLU A 956 -63.34 -23.05 66.73
CA GLU A 956 -64.44 -23.06 67.71
C GLU A 956 -64.84 -24.49 68.12
N LEU A 957 -64.88 -25.43 67.16
CA LEU A 957 -65.18 -26.84 67.45
C LEU A 957 -64.07 -27.52 68.27
N LYS A 958 -62.81 -27.15 68.04
CA LYS A 958 -61.67 -27.64 68.83
C LYS A 958 -61.74 -27.17 70.29
N ILE A 959 -62.09 -25.90 70.52
CA ILE A 959 -62.27 -25.36 71.88
C ILE A 959 -63.38 -26.12 72.63
N LYS A 960 -64.50 -26.40 71.95
CA LYS A 960 -65.58 -27.24 72.51
C LYS A 960 -65.13 -28.68 72.81
N ASN A 961 -64.30 -29.26 71.96
CA ASN A 961 -63.77 -30.61 72.18
C ASN A 961 -62.82 -30.67 73.37
N ASP A 962 -61.97 -29.66 73.56
CA ASP A 962 -61.04 -29.60 74.69
C ASP A 962 -61.77 -29.40 76.04
N GLU A 963 -62.90 -28.68 76.06
CA GLU A 963 -63.80 -28.62 77.22
C GLU A 963 -64.43 -29.99 77.56
N ASN A 964 -64.87 -30.74 76.55
CA ASN A 964 -65.41 -32.09 76.75
C ASN A 964 -64.33 -33.06 77.26
N VAL A 965 -63.10 -32.97 76.76
CA VAL A 965 -61.98 -33.79 77.23
C VAL A 965 -61.62 -33.47 78.69
N ARG A 966 -61.71 -32.20 79.12
CA ARG A 966 -61.57 -31.84 80.54
C ARG A 966 -62.64 -32.48 81.42
N GLN A 967 -63.91 -32.46 81.01
CA GLN A 967 -64.98 -33.13 81.76
C GLN A 967 -64.76 -34.65 81.87
N VAL A 968 -64.27 -35.30 80.81
CA VAL A 968 -63.98 -36.74 80.82
C VAL A 968 -62.82 -37.10 81.76
N ASN A 969 -61.80 -36.22 81.84
CA ASN A 969 -60.66 -36.42 82.73
C ASN A 969 -61.03 -36.20 84.20
N ASP A 970 -61.90 -35.24 84.53
CA ASP A 970 -62.41 -35.05 85.89
C ASP A 970 -63.24 -36.25 86.38
N ILE A 971 -64.08 -36.82 85.51
CA ILE A 971 -64.86 -38.03 85.81
C ILE A 971 -63.95 -39.26 85.99
N SER A 972 -62.89 -39.39 85.18
CA SER A 972 -61.90 -40.46 85.32
C SER A 972 -61.08 -40.33 86.61
N GLY A 973 -60.76 -39.09 87.03
CA GLY A 973 -60.08 -38.82 88.29
C GLY A 973 -60.90 -39.19 89.53
N GLN A 974 -62.22 -38.94 89.51
CA GLN A 974 -63.13 -39.39 90.59
C GLN A 974 -63.20 -40.92 90.67
N ARG A 975 -63.20 -41.61 89.51
CA ARG A 975 -63.23 -43.08 89.45
C ARG A 975 -61.96 -43.73 89.99
N ALA A 976 -60.79 -43.10 89.79
CA ALA A 976 -59.51 -43.60 90.31
C ALA A 976 -59.40 -43.48 91.84
N ARG A 977 -59.98 -42.43 92.45
CA ARG A 977 -59.99 -42.27 93.92
C ARG A 977 -60.85 -43.35 94.61
N LEU A 978 -62.02 -43.66 94.04
CA LEU A 978 -62.90 -44.72 94.54
C LEU A 978 -62.28 -46.13 94.43
N LEU A 979 -61.41 -46.37 93.44
CA LEU A 979 -60.67 -47.62 93.31
C LEU A 979 -59.52 -47.74 94.32
N THR A 980 -58.94 -46.62 94.76
CA THR A 980 -57.83 -46.61 95.71
C THR A 980 -58.30 -46.82 97.15
N GLU A 981 -59.49 -46.31 97.52
CA GLU A 981 -60.14 -46.62 98.81
C GLU A 981 -60.55 -48.10 98.93
N ASN A 982 -60.91 -48.76 97.82
CA ASN A 982 -61.19 -50.20 97.79
C ASN A 982 -59.93 -51.06 97.95
N GLY A 983 -58.77 -50.57 97.52
CA GLY A 983 -57.49 -51.27 97.67
C GLY A 983 -56.94 -51.25 99.10
N THR A 984 -57.19 -50.18 99.85
CA THR A 984 -56.76 -50.05 101.26
C THR A 984 -57.53 -50.95 102.23
N ILE A 985 -58.81 -51.23 101.95
CA ILE A 985 -59.61 -52.16 102.76
C ILE A 985 -59.18 -53.63 102.55
N ASN A 986 -58.66 -53.97 101.35
CA ASN A 986 -58.26 -55.33 101.02
C ASN A 986 -56.86 -55.70 101.57
N ASN A 987 -55.98 -54.71 101.76
CA ASN A 987 -54.62 -54.93 102.28
C ASN A 987 -54.54 -55.06 103.81
N GLU A 988 -55.58 -54.69 104.57
CA GLU A 988 -55.65 -54.99 106.01
C GLU A 988 -56.09 -56.44 106.30
N GLN A 989 -56.58 -57.20 105.31
CA GLN A 989 -57.01 -58.60 105.49
C GLN A 989 -55.95 -59.66 105.14
N GLN A 990 -54.85 -59.31 104.47
CA GLN A 990 -53.86 -60.29 103.98
C GLN A 990 -52.54 -60.39 104.78
N THR A 991 -52.38 -59.64 105.87
CA THR A 991 -51.16 -59.71 106.73
C THR A 991 -51.26 -60.75 107.86
N ASN A 992 -52.27 -61.64 107.87
CA ASN A 992 -52.52 -62.57 108.98
C ASN A 992 -52.31 -64.08 108.70
N LEU A 993 -51.80 -64.50 107.53
CA LEU A 993 -51.68 -65.94 107.22
C LEU A 993 -50.36 -66.33 106.53
N VAL A 994 -49.24 -66.01 107.18
CA VAL A 994 -47.92 -66.65 106.93
C VAL A 994 -47.71 -67.73 107.99
N TYR A 995 -48.18 -68.96 107.72
CA TYR A 995 -47.78 -70.19 108.44
C TYR A 995 -48.02 -71.41 107.54
N ASN A 996 -46.99 -72.24 107.37
CA ASN A 996 -46.95 -73.56 106.68
C ASN A 996 -46.94 -73.52 105.14
N ASN A 997 -46.22 -74.35 104.38
CA ASN A 997 -45.18 -75.36 104.57
C ASN A 997 -44.79 -75.74 103.11
N VAL A 998 -43.51 -75.73 102.70
CA VAL A 998 -42.59 -76.90 102.69
C VAL A 998 -42.80 -77.89 101.51
N LEU A 999 -41.69 -78.12 100.79
CA LEU A 999 -41.28 -79.23 99.88
C LEU A 999 -41.58 -79.17 98.36
N GLY A 1000 -40.51 -79.40 97.57
CA GLY A 1000 -40.53 -79.78 96.13
C GLY A 1000 -40.96 -81.25 95.93
N PRO A 1001 -40.55 -82.01 94.87
CA PRO A 1001 -39.56 -81.75 93.80
C PRO A 1001 -39.95 -82.28 92.37
N ALA A 1002 -39.02 -82.13 91.42
CA ALA A 1002 -38.60 -83.08 90.35
C ALA A 1002 -39.53 -83.56 89.19
N SER A 1003 -38.87 -83.62 88.01
CA SER A 1003 -39.06 -84.53 86.86
C SER A 1003 -40.17 -84.25 85.84
N ILE A 1004 -39.80 -83.60 84.72
CA ILE A 1004 -39.62 -84.14 83.35
C ILE A 1004 -39.17 -83.00 82.44
#